data_AF-A0A7W5MKR3-F1
#
_entry.id   AF-A0A7W5MKR3-F1
#
_cell.length_a   1.000
_cell.length_b   1.000
_cell.length_c   1.000
_cell.angle_alpha   90.00
_cell.angle_beta   90.00
_cell.angle_gamma   90.00
#
_symmetry.space_group_name_H-M   'P 1'
#
loop_
_entity.id
_entity.type
_entity.pdbx_description
1 polymer ?
#
loop_
_entity_poly.entity_id
_entity_poly.type
_entity_poly.pdbx_seq_one_letter_code
_entity_poly.pdbx_strand_id
1 'polypeptide(L)'
;MAADELWGPLRFRFFIADDERKTITQPEAIESGWPGVAAEPVDESLLFRGHVAVDQPMPQLRPIFPGTMRFVIDPASLGQATSPIVVDAKGVITEDSLAAFDGILGHIVLWLAPTHLKAAEAAMAIPEIGPAPTAAWYGPVRLTKAFLREALLDPVDGMLANAMPEVDISRKIEPGDVGWQRAVLPAFLAGTYEPTLRAGKAWNGTQDDAERLQMPELCYAPGGATRVELRLALGRCPEGGRMPDTPARPLVEAVPTRLLLQHIASQIVDIVRDPAAESAAAAAVFQGRYDRTAWVSKFGDAVNAIGFGTLSAISHPLSFRLRELQIAAGGAFIAGASPGPPVRPERDLRNFRCAANPAPYKDRITGLANQETRGLVALWTREQFHNPLLIFAMDAAGLSKGLPKAGSRPVREDLWVRNEFPDIRPRMFAADIAALARPGARFDIQKAEPIGWYTTSYLGGPVALNTDNKDYVAVADAEFTPSSMLGIASDALLSETSLVDTRSTFKVIRAVAEEECWAYLDGINAFDAGYLSVGLFHWAASGAGANPTAPHELGGLVAYLRFYDEQSHRRASAVFTDNGLDTSAALDKKIADHVRTPNGEMKYPVPLGFTDHRGEVRPATSQEITEYLPSWRSFYRQVKAGRRDRDLTRAFYEMAKRRLRDIHKVRFPDDVSPTDSRTHPSTGRTIGSVFTSELMIALIMRWHVNQPSAIISGDAPSRHLRRIYEQAAASLPAEANGDAWEAALLAAFKIELHAYVVASGLKPDARDSDPDWKKYKLGFLLSQSDDIENPQWTQPRAKNPRQYRLDPQLRNLARTGNSFRLDRNIIEPK
;
A
#
# COMPACT_ATOMS: atom_id res chain seq x y z
N MET A 1 12.28 0.31 31.06
CA MET A 1 12.57 -1.13 30.99
C MET A 1 14.05 -1.28 30.72
N ALA A 2 14.77 -2.03 31.55
CA ALA A 2 16.20 -2.27 31.34
C ALA A 2 16.38 -2.99 29.99
N ALA A 3 17.50 -2.73 29.30
CA ALA A 3 17.82 -3.41 28.03
C ALA A 3 17.69 -4.94 28.15
N ASP A 4 17.88 -5.48 29.36
CA ASP A 4 17.82 -6.92 29.67
C ASP A 4 16.42 -7.56 29.53
N GLU A 5 15.32 -6.79 29.59
CA GLU A 5 13.95 -7.34 29.42
C GLU A 5 13.44 -7.30 27.97
N LEU A 6 14.05 -6.49 27.10
CA LEU A 6 13.50 -6.21 25.76
C LEU A 6 13.92 -7.23 24.69
N TRP A 7 15.04 -7.96 24.87
CA TRP A 7 15.65 -8.73 23.78
C TRP A 7 15.42 -10.24 23.82
N GLY A 8 14.97 -10.80 24.95
CA GLY A 8 14.86 -12.25 25.10
C GLY A 8 16.18 -12.97 24.73
N PRO A 9 16.13 -14.26 24.34
CA PRO A 9 17.32 -15.06 24.03
C PRO A 9 18.03 -14.72 22.69
N LEU A 10 17.56 -13.77 21.87
CA LEU A 10 18.19 -13.52 20.58
C LEU A 10 19.44 -12.63 20.75
N ARG A 11 20.61 -13.15 20.38
CA ARG A 11 21.89 -12.45 20.44
C ARG A 11 22.53 -12.37 19.08
N PHE A 12 22.93 -11.16 18.70
CA PHE A 12 23.69 -10.94 17.47
C PHE A 12 25.18 -11.10 17.75
N ARG A 13 25.87 -11.78 16.83
CA ARG A 13 27.32 -12.01 16.90
C ARG A 13 28.03 -11.37 15.73
N PHE A 14 29.29 -11.03 15.96
CA PHE A 14 30.20 -10.87 14.84
C PHE A 14 30.52 -12.26 14.30
N PHE A 15 30.72 -12.39 13.00
CA PHE A 15 30.84 -13.70 12.36
C PHE A 15 32.17 -14.44 12.62
N ILE A 16 32.99 -13.91 13.53
CA ILE A 16 34.30 -14.40 13.99
C ILE A 16 34.44 -14.01 15.47
N ALA A 17 34.99 -14.91 16.30
CA ALA A 17 35.16 -14.68 17.74
C ALA A 17 36.14 -13.53 18.05
N ASP A 18 35.99 -12.88 19.23
CA ASP A 18 36.75 -11.68 19.57
C ASP A 18 38.27 -11.88 19.58
N ASP A 19 38.73 -12.97 20.18
CA ASP A 19 40.13 -13.36 20.25
C ASP A 19 40.70 -13.70 18.88
N GLU A 20 39.95 -14.45 18.06
CA GLU A 20 40.35 -14.80 16.69
C GLU A 20 40.44 -13.58 15.77
N ARG A 21 39.56 -12.58 15.93
CA ARG A 21 39.60 -11.33 15.15
C ARG A 21 40.93 -10.59 15.30
N LYS A 22 41.58 -10.70 16.44
CA LYS A 22 42.88 -10.03 16.73
C LYS A 22 44.03 -10.66 15.94
N THR A 23 43.86 -11.88 15.44
CA THR A 23 44.84 -12.56 14.58
C THR A 23 44.75 -12.12 13.11
N ILE A 24 43.65 -11.46 12.73
CA ILE A 24 43.40 -11.04 11.34
C ILE A 24 44.02 -9.66 11.11
N THR A 25 45.11 -9.66 10.37
CA THR A 25 45.79 -8.46 9.89
C THR A 25 45.22 -8.01 8.53
N GLN A 26 45.31 -6.71 8.24
CA GLN A 26 44.82 -6.12 6.97
C GLN A 26 43.37 -6.52 6.59
N PRO A 27 42.42 -6.44 7.53
CA PRO A 27 41.04 -6.80 7.22
C PRO A 27 40.43 -5.84 6.20
N GLU A 28 39.66 -6.40 5.27
CA GLU A 28 38.97 -5.68 4.22
C GLU A 28 37.52 -6.20 4.13
N ALA A 29 36.59 -5.27 3.98
CA ALA A 29 35.16 -5.55 3.85
C ALA A 29 34.63 -4.88 2.59
N ILE A 30 34.23 -5.68 1.60
CA ILE A 30 33.79 -5.22 0.28
C ILE A 30 32.36 -5.69 0.05
N GLU A 31 31.50 -4.80 -0.45
CA GLU A 31 30.20 -5.23 -0.99
C GLU A 31 30.43 -5.90 -2.35
N SER A 32 29.95 -7.12 -2.52
CA SER A 32 30.20 -7.88 -3.76
C SER A 32 29.06 -8.84 -4.09
N GLY A 33 29.05 -9.28 -5.35
CA GLY A 33 28.26 -10.42 -5.78
C GLY A 33 28.79 -11.73 -5.21
N TRP A 34 27.94 -12.73 -4.94
CA TRP A 34 28.36 -14.09 -4.63
C TRP A 34 28.43 -14.95 -5.91
N PRO A 35 29.62 -15.34 -6.40
CA PRO A 35 29.73 -16.08 -7.65
C PRO A 35 29.39 -17.56 -7.49
N GLY A 36 28.71 -18.15 -8.48
CA GLY A 36 28.75 -19.61 -8.72
C GLY A 36 27.70 -20.47 -8.02
N VAL A 37 26.72 -19.91 -7.29
CA VAL A 37 25.61 -20.69 -6.71
C VAL A 37 24.29 -20.27 -7.36
N ALA A 38 23.76 -21.12 -8.24
CA ALA A 38 22.63 -20.80 -9.14
C ALA A 38 21.25 -20.61 -8.46
N ALA A 39 21.19 -20.41 -7.15
CA ALA A 39 19.94 -20.38 -6.38
C ALA A 39 19.92 -19.41 -5.17
N GLU A 40 20.86 -18.46 -5.06
CA GLU A 40 21.07 -17.68 -3.83
C GLU A 40 21.06 -16.15 -4.04
N PRO A 41 20.73 -15.35 -3.02
CA PRO A 41 20.68 -13.88 -3.13
C PRO A 41 22.10 -13.29 -3.29
N VAL A 42 22.51 -13.08 -4.54
CA VAL A 42 23.91 -12.83 -4.89
C VAL A 42 24.35 -11.37 -4.83
N ASP A 43 23.50 -10.38 -5.11
CA ASP A 43 23.96 -9.04 -5.53
C ASP A 43 24.38 -8.05 -4.42
N GLU A 44 24.23 -8.41 -3.14
CA GLU A 44 24.48 -7.51 -2.01
C GLU A 44 25.12 -8.21 -0.80
N SER A 45 25.99 -9.18 -1.09
CA SER A 45 26.77 -9.88 -0.08
C SER A 45 27.94 -9.05 0.43
N LEU A 46 28.36 -9.33 1.65
CA LEU A 46 29.60 -8.83 2.23
C LEU A 46 30.71 -9.85 1.98
N LEU A 47 31.76 -9.44 1.28
CA LEU A 47 33.03 -10.16 1.21
C LEU A 47 33.99 -9.59 2.24
N PHE A 48 34.30 -10.40 3.25
CA PHE A 48 35.32 -10.14 4.25
C PHE A 48 36.60 -10.88 3.90
N ARG A 49 37.74 -10.18 3.99
CA ARG A 49 39.07 -10.71 3.73
C ARG A 49 40.04 -10.25 4.79
N GLY A 50 41.12 -11.00 4.97
CA GLY A 50 42.24 -10.56 5.81
C GLY A 50 43.40 -11.53 5.72
N HIS A 51 44.42 -11.29 6.53
CA HIS A 51 45.64 -12.09 6.62
C HIS A 51 45.81 -12.67 8.01
N VAL A 52 45.92 -13.99 8.10
CA VAL A 52 46.22 -14.75 9.33
C VAL A 52 47.64 -15.30 9.22
N ALA A 53 48.41 -15.22 10.30
CA ALA A 53 49.77 -15.75 10.31
C ALA A 53 49.77 -17.28 10.17
N VAL A 54 50.81 -17.84 9.53
CA VAL A 54 50.88 -19.27 9.16
C VAL A 54 50.80 -20.20 10.39
N ASP A 55 51.21 -19.71 11.56
CA ASP A 55 51.26 -20.43 12.84
C ASP A 55 50.00 -20.25 13.70
N GLN A 56 49.05 -19.41 13.28
CA GLN A 56 47.82 -19.16 14.02
C GLN A 56 46.70 -20.11 13.55
N PRO A 57 45.80 -20.54 14.45
CA PRO A 57 44.65 -21.32 14.06
C PRO A 57 43.77 -20.51 13.10
N MET A 58 43.11 -21.21 12.17
CA MET A 58 42.16 -20.56 11.28
C MET A 58 40.95 -20.08 12.08
N PRO A 59 40.48 -18.84 11.86
CA PRO A 59 39.30 -18.34 12.55
C PRO A 59 38.08 -19.24 12.28
N GLN A 60 37.24 -19.40 13.28
CA GLN A 60 36.00 -20.16 13.18
C GLN A 60 34.83 -19.25 12.82
N LEU A 61 33.89 -19.79 12.05
CA LEU A 61 32.64 -19.12 11.75
C LEU A 61 31.78 -19.04 13.02
N ARG A 62 31.31 -17.84 13.36
CA ARG A 62 30.32 -17.62 14.43
C ARG A 62 29.01 -17.10 13.84
N PRO A 63 28.00 -17.95 13.55
CA PRO A 63 26.80 -17.47 12.89
C PRO A 63 26.12 -16.33 13.66
N ILE A 64 25.60 -15.34 12.92
CA ILE A 64 25.18 -14.05 13.49
C ILE A 64 23.94 -14.18 14.37
N PHE A 65 23.12 -15.21 14.19
CA PHE A 65 21.95 -15.55 15.00
C PHE A 65 21.86 -17.08 15.20
N PRO A 66 21.11 -17.59 16.19
CA PRO A 66 20.77 -19.01 16.29
C PRO A 66 19.77 -19.44 15.21
N GLY A 67 19.70 -20.73 14.91
CA GLY A 67 18.85 -21.19 13.82
C GLY A 67 19.09 -22.62 13.39
N THR A 68 18.34 -23.03 12.37
CA THR A 68 18.55 -24.30 11.69
C THR A 68 19.67 -24.13 10.66
N MET A 69 20.62 -25.06 10.62
CA MET A 69 21.86 -24.96 9.84
C MET A 69 21.91 -26.04 8.77
N ARG A 70 22.11 -25.67 7.51
CA ARG A 70 22.37 -26.60 6.40
C ARG A 70 23.76 -26.39 5.86
N PHE A 71 24.42 -27.49 5.50
CA PHE A 71 25.65 -27.45 4.72
C PHE A 71 25.36 -27.68 3.24
N VAL A 72 25.91 -26.83 2.40
CA VAL A 72 25.87 -26.94 0.95
C VAL A 72 27.29 -27.18 0.47
N ILE A 73 27.57 -28.41 0.07
CA ILE A 73 28.92 -28.82 -0.31
C ILE A 73 29.41 -28.13 -1.59
N ASP A 74 30.69 -27.75 -1.62
CA ASP A 74 31.35 -27.31 -2.84
C ASP A 74 31.44 -28.49 -3.83
N PRO A 75 31.06 -28.32 -5.11
CA PRO A 75 31.21 -29.36 -6.12
C PRO A 75 32.61 -30.01 -6.18
N ALA A 76 33.67 -29.25 -5.91
CA ALA A 76 35.04 -29.75 -5.87
C ALA A 76 35.30 -30.72 -4.69
N SER A 77 34.49 -30.63 -3.62
CA SER A 77 34.58 -31.50 -2.44
C SER A 77 33.65 -32.71 -2.49
N LEU A 78 32.81 -32.86 -3.52
CA LEU A 78 31.85 -33.96 -3.64
C LEU A 78 32.51 -35.34 -3.57
N GLY A 79 33.67 -35.50 -4.24
CA GLY A 79 34.41 -36.77 -4.19
C GLY A 79 34.79 -37.17 -2.77
N GLN A 80 35.27 -36.21 -1.97
CA GLN A 80 35.64 -36.43 -0.58
C GLN A 80 34.43 -36.77 0.30
N ALA A 81 33.28 -36.12 0.08
CA ALA A 81 32.05 -36.40 0.84
C ALA A 81 31.41 -37.76 0.55
N THR A 82 31.80 -38.42 -0.54
CA THR A 82 31.38 -39.80 -0.83
C THR A 82 32.28 -40.87 -0.22
N SER A 83 33.28 -40.48 0.57
CA SER A 83 34.17 -41.42 1.26
C SER A 83 33.38 -42.42 2.11
N PRO A 84 33.77 -43.72 2.12
CA PRO A 84 33.08 -44.72 2.93
C PRO A 84 33.07 -44.35 4.42
N ILE A 85 31.87 -44.39 5.03
CA ILE A 85 31.72 -44.18 6.47
C ILE A 85 31.92 -45.51 7.19
N VAL A 86 32.99 -45.58 7.98
CA VAL A 86 33.32 -46.73 8.82
C VAL A 86 32.96 -46.42 10.26
N VAL A 87 32.20 -47.30 10.89
CA VAL A 87 31.82 -47.22 12.31
C VAL A 87 32.41 -48.37 13.09
N ASP A 88 32.72 -48.14 14.37
CA ASP A 88 33.18 -49.17 15.30
C ASP A 88 32.05 -50.09 15.79
N ALA A 89 32.37 -51.03 16.69
CA ALA A 89 31.40 -51.97 17.25
C ALA A 89 30.26 -51.30 18.06
N LYS A 90 30.43 -50.03 18.45
CA LYS A 90 29.43 -49.22 19.16
C LYS A 90 28.66 -48.30 18.20
N GLY A 91 28.92 -48.38 16.89
CA GLY A 91 28.28 -47.53 15.89
C GLY A 91 28.84 -46.10 15.85
N VAL A 92 29.99 -45.84 16.46
CA VAL A 92 30.69 -44.54 16.45
C VAL A 92 31.59 -44.47 15.22
N ILE A 93 31.59 -43.35 14.50
CA ILE A 93 32.47 -43.17 13.32
C ILE A 93 33.94 -43.21 13.75
N THR A 94 34.74 -43.99 13.04
CA THR A 94 36.17 -44.17 13.37
C THR A 94 36.98 -42.91 13.11
N GLU A 95 38.14 -42.80 13.77
CA GLU A 95 39.09 -41.70 13.58
C GLU A 95 39.51 -41.50 12.13
N ASP A 96 39.83 -42.60 11.44
CA ASP A 96 40.26 -42.60 10.04
C ASP A 96 39.13 -42.17 9.11
N SER A 97 37.90 -42.61 9.40
CA SER A 97 36.72 -42.21 8.63
C SER A 97 36.43 -40.72 8.80
N LEU A 98 36.50 -40.17 10.02
CA LEU A 98 36.36 -38.73 10.25
C LEU A 98 37.48 -37.91 9.60
N ALA A 99 38.71 -38.40 9.61
CA ALA A 99 39.84 -37.75 8.94
C ALA A 99 39.63 -37.66 7.41
N ALA A 100 38.93 -38.63 6.81
CA ALA A 100 38.60 -38.58 5.38
C ALA A 100 37.64 -37.43 5.01
N PHE A 101 36.89 -36.88 5.97
CA PHE A 101 35.98 -35.74 5.77
C PHE A 101 36.58 -34.40 6.24
N ASP A 102 37.80 -34.41 6.80
CA ASP A 102 38.48 -33.20 7.23
C ASP A 102 38.88 -32.34 6.02
N GLY A 103 38.56 -31.05 6.07
CA GLY A 103 38.89 -30.14 5.00
C GLY A 103 37.84 -30.01 3.90
N ILE A 104 36.69 -30.68 4.00
CA ILE A 104 35.59 -30.52 3.04
C ILE A 104 35.17 -29.06 2.98
N LEU A 105 35.10 -28.52 1.75
CA LEU A 105 34.71 -27.14 1.50
C LEU A 105 33.22 -27.06 1.16
N GLY A 106 32.60 -25.95 1.54
CA GLY A 106 31.23 -25.64 1.16
C GLY A 106 30.74 -24.35 1.78
N HIS A 107 29.42 -24.25 1.94
CA HIS A 107 28.74 -23.08 2.49
C HIS A 107 27.80 -23.52 3.61
N ILE A 108 27.62 -22.65 4.60
CA ILE A 108 26.62 -22.81 5.64
C ILE A 108 25.46 -21.88 5.36
N VAL A 109 24.26 -22.44 5.33
CA VAL A 109 23.02 -21.67 5.30
C VAL A 109 22.37 -21.80 6.66
N LEU A 110 21.98 -20.68 7.25
CA LEU A 110 21.35 -20.64 8.56
C LEU A 110 20.00 -19.93 8.48
N TRP A 111 18.94 -20.57 8.96
CA TRP A 111 17.61 -19.96 9.09
C TRP A 111 17.29 -19.63 10.53
N LEU A 112 16.87 -18.40 10.76
CA LEU A 112 16.47 -17.93 12.07
C LEU A 112 15.31 -18.79 12.61
N ALA A 113 15.46 -19.31 13.84
CA ALA A 113 14.42 -20.14 14.42
C ALA A 113 13.12 -19.32 14.61
N PRO A 114 11.92 -19.91 14.37
CA PRO A 114 10.64 -19.20 14.47
C PRO A 114 10.41 -18.49 15.82
N THR A 115 10.93 -19.08 16.90
CA THR A 115 10.87 -18.52 18.27
C THR A 115 11.58 -17.17 18.42
N HIS A 116 12.44 -16.79 17.46
CA HIS A 116 13.20 -15.55 17.48
C HIS A 116 12.71 -14.51 16.47
N LEU A 117 11.74 -14.83 15.60
CA LEU A 117 11.28 -13.92 14.53
C LEU A 117 10.84 -12.55 15.06
N LYS A 118 10.05 -12.51 16.14
CA LYS A 118 9.58 -11.26 16.74
C LYS A 118 10.72 -10.39 17.28
N ALA A 119 11.72 -11.02 17.92
CA ALA A 119 12.89 -10.31 18.43
C ALA A 119 13.75 -9.78 17.28
N ALA A 120 13.92 -10.58 16.23
CA ALA A 120 14.61 -10.18 15.02
C ALA A 120 13.90 -9.01 14.32
N GLU A 121 12.58 -9.04 14.18
CA GLU A 121 11.81 -7.93 13.62
C GLU A 121 12.01 -6.62 14.39
N ALA A 122 12.07 -6.68 15.72
CA ALA A 122 12.33 -5.49 16.55
C ALA A 122 13.76 -4.95 16.39
N ALA A 123 14.72 -5.84 16.14
CA ALA A 123 16.16 -5.57 16.15
C ALA A 123 16.75 -5.22 14.78
N MET A 124 16.39 -5.99 13.75
CA MET A 124 17.02 -6.03 12.43
C MET A 124 16.16 -5.38 11.33
N ALA A 125 14.90 -5.04 11.60
CA ALA A 125 14.08 -4.40 10.58
C ALA A 125 14.58 -2.98 10.30
N ILE A 126 14.88 -2.71 9.04
CA ILE A 126 15.18 -1.36 8.55
C ILE A 126 13.91 -0.89 7.83
N PRO A 127 13.14 0.07 8.38
CA PRO A 127 11.83 0.46 7.84
C PRO A 127 11.82 0.76 6.33
N GLU A 128 12.91 1.29 5.78
CA GLU A 128 13.04 1.59 4.36
C GLU A 128 13.29 0.36 3.49
N ILE A 129 13.87 -0.72 4.03
CA ILE A 129 14.18 -1.96 3.29
C ILE A 129 13.10 -3.02 3.53
N GLY A 130 12.57 -3.11 4.75
CA GLY A 130 11.50 -4.01 5.16
C GLY A 130 11.83 -4.81 6.42
N PRO A 131 11.24 -6.01 6.59
CA PRO A 131 11.43 -6.83 7.78
C PRO A 131 12.87 -7.30 7.92
N ALA A 132 13.17 -7.84 9.10
CA ALA A 132 14.39 -8.55 9.40
C ALA A 132 14.66 -9.70 8.41
N PRO A 133 15.95 -9.99 8.09
CA PRO A 133 16.28 -11.21 7.38
C PRO A 133 15.93 -12.43 8.25
N THR A 134 15.61 -13.52 7.59
CA THR A 134 15.31 -14.80 8.22
C THR A 134 16.32 -15.88 7.85
N ALA A 135 17.29 -15.56 6.98
CA ALA A 135 18.33 -16.47 6.55
C ALA A 135 19.67 -15.75 6.37
N ALA A 136 20.76 -16.51 6.56
CA ALA A 136 22.14 -16.08 6.38
C ALA A 136 22.95 -17.16 5.66
N TRP A 137 23.78 -16.76 4.72
CA TRP A 137 24.71 -17.63 3.98
C TRP A 137 26.14 -17.27 4.34
N TYR A 138 26.96 -18.29 4.57
CA TYR A 138 28.35 -18.17 4.95
C TYR A 138 29.24 -19.05 4.08
N GLY A 139 30.30 -18.48 3.52
CA GLY A 139 31.42 -19.28 3.04
C GLY A 139 32.29 -18.60 1.98
N PRO A 140 33.24 -19.31 1.38
CA PRO A 140 33.51 -20.73 1.62
C PRO A 140 33.94 -21.00 3.07
N VAL A 141 33.49 -22.12 3.63
CA VAL A 141 33.94 -22.64 4.93
C VAL A 141 34.53 -24.04 4.79
N ARG A 142 35.38 -24.40 5.74
CA ARG A 142 36.05 -25.69 5.84
C ARG A 142 35.48 -26.47 7.03
N LEU A 143 34.93 -27.65 6.77
CA LEU A 143 34.54 -28.56 7.84
C LEU A 143 35.80 -29.19 8.45
N THR A 144 35.92 -29.10 9.77
CA THR A 144 37.03 -29.70 10.51
C THR A 144 36.59 -30.99 11.17
N LYS A 145 37.54 -31.89 11.39
CA LYS A 145 37.33 -33.08 12.22
C LYS A 145 36.76 -32.74 13.60
N ALA A 146 37.21 -31.64 14.20
CA ALA A 146 36.74 -31.18 15.50
C ALA A 146 35.26 -30.76 15.45
N PHE A 147 34.86 -29.96 14.45
CA PHE A 147 33.44 -29.63 14.22
C PHE A 147 32.58 -30.88 14.04
N LEU A 148 33.00 -31.80 13.15
CA LEU A 148 32.24 -33.01 12.87
C LEU A 148 32.06 -33.85 14.13
N ARG A 149 33.10 -34.01 14.94
CA ARG A 149 33.05 -34.84 16.15
C ARG A 149 32.32 -34.18 17.31
N GLU A 150 32.74 -32.97 17.67
CA GLU A 150 32.38 -32.33 18.93
C GLU A 150 31.11 -31.50 18.82
N ALA A 151 30.80 -30.96 17.64
CA ALA A 151 29.61 -30.13 17.44
C ALA A 151 28.47 -30.90 16.77
N LEU A 152 28.75 -31.61 15.67
CA LEU A 152 27.72 -32.29 14.89
C LEU A 152 27.36 -33.67 15.46
N LEU A 153 28.36 -34.49 15.81
CA LEU A 153 28.18 -35.90 16.14
C LEU A 153 28.25 -36.21 17.65
N ASP A 154 28.36 -35.19 18.50
CA ASP A 154 28.29 -35.35 19.95
C ASP A 154 26.82 -35.38 20.42
N PRO A 155 26.33 -36.50 20.97
CA PRO A 155 24.95 -36.64 21.39
C PRO A 155 24.64 -35.98 22.75
N VAL A 156 25.67 -35.66 23.55
CA VAL A 156 25.53 -35.11 24.90
C VAL A 156 25.67 -33.60 24.87
N ASP A 157 26.77 -33.14 24.28
CA ASP A 157 27.15 -31.74 24.30
C ASP A 157 27.07 -31.09 22.92
N GLY A 158 26.80 -31.83 21.84
CA GLY A 158 26.71 -31.25 20.49
C GLY A 158 25.38 -30.53 20.19
N MET A 159 25.18 -30.19 18.91
CA MET A 159 23.92 -29.59 18.40
C MET A 159 22.74 -30.58 18.41
N LEU A 160 23.01 -31.88 18.57
CA LEU A 160 21.99 -32.93 18.68
C LEU A 160 21.44 -33.13 20.11
N ALA A 161 22.07 -32.50 21.10
CA ALA A 161 21.67 -32.65 22.49
C ALA A 161 20.21 -32.21 22.66
N ASN A 162 19.31 -33.18 22.90
CA ASN A 162 17.87 -33.06 23.15
C ASN A 162 16.90 -33.06 21.95
N ALA A 163 17.36 -33.25 20.71
CA ALA A 163 16.48 -33.43 19.55
C ALA A 163 17.11 -34.35 18.51
N MET A 164 16.73 -35.64 18.52
CA MET A 164 17.08 -36.55 17.43
C MET A 164 16.16 -36.25 16.23
N PRO A 165 16.71 -35.96 15.04
CA PRO A 165 15.93 -35.50 13.89
C PRO A 165 14.97 -36.57 13.32
N GLU A 166 13.81 -36.11 12.84
CA GLU A 166 13.14 -36.76 11.70
C GLU A 166 13.96 -36.46 10.45
N VAL A 167 15.00 -37.25 10.22
CA VAL A 167 15.70 -37.25 8.93
C VAL A 167 14.78 -37.96 7.94
N ASP A 168 14.70 -37.53 6.68
CA ASP A 168 13.99 -38.22 5.59
C ASP A 168 14.74 -39.50 5.15
N ILE A 169 15.10 -40.29 6.15
CA ILE A 169 15.37 -41.71 6.07
C ILE A 169 14.06 -42.37 6.48
N SER A 170 13.74 -43.50 5.86
CA SER A 170 12.55 -44.34 6.12
C SER A 170 12.25 -44.71 7.60
N ARG A 171 13.05 -44.23 8.56
CA ARG A 171 12.95 -44.47 9.99
C ARG A 171 13.47 -43.26 10.80
N LYS A 172 12.70 -42.85 11.81
CA LYS A 172 13.10 -41.91 12.88
C LYS A 172 14.28 -42.45 13.69
N ILE A 173 15.30 -41.63 13.92
CA ILE A 173 16.45 -41.97 14.78
C ILE A 173 16.03 -41.75 16.24
N GLU A 174 16.14 -42.77 17.09
CA GLU A 174 15.80 -42.65 18.52
C GLU A 174 17.08 -42.48 19.37
N PRO A 175 17.05 -41.74 20.49
CA PRO A 175 18.18 -41.64 21.41
C PRO A 175 18.73 -43.03 21.79
N GLY A 176 20.01 -43.27 21.52
CA GLY A 176 20.67 -44.57 21.76
C GLY A 176 20.74 -45.52 20.55
N ASP A 177 20.24 -45.12 19.37
CA ASP A 177 20.34 -45.94 18.16
C ASP A 177 21.79 -46.23 17.76
N VAL A 178 22.19 -47.51 17.78
CA VAL A 178 23.55 -47.92 17.40
C VAL A 178 23.75 -47.62 15.91
N GLY A 179 24.65 -46.69 15.59
CA GLY A 179 24.95 -46.30 14.21
C GLY A 179 24.24 -45.04 13.70
N TRP A 180 23.55 -44.27 14.56
CA TRP A 180 22.92 -43.01 14.15
C TRP A 180 23.89 -42.03 13.46
N GLN A 181 25.16 -42.00 13.87
CA GLN A 181 26.18 -41.14 13.26
C GLN A 181 26.38 -41.45 11.78
N ARG A 182 26.24 -42.73 11.39
CA ARG A 182 26.34 -43.20 10.00
C ARG A 182 25.20 -42.67 9.12
N ALA A 183 24.07 -42.29 9.70
CA ALA A 183 22.97 -41.65 9.00
C ALA A 183 23.10 -40.12 8.99
N VAL A 184 23.46 -39.53 10.14
CA VAL A 184 23.51 -38.07 10.32
C VAL A 184 24.61 -37.41 9.49
N LEU A 185 25.84 -37.93 9.51
CA LEU A 185 26.96 -37.31 8.79
C LEU A 185 26.71 -37.19 7.27
N PRO A 186 26.36 -38.28 6.54
CA PRO A 186 26.12 -38.16 5.11
C PRO A 186 24.86 -37.35 4.82
N ALA A 187 23.83 -37.39 5.68
CA ALA A 187 22.66 -36.53 5.53
C ALA A 187 23.00 -35.04 5.65
N PHE A 188 23.87 -34.66 6.59
CA PHE A 188 24.39 -33.30 6.75
C PHE A 188 25.21 -32.87 5.53
N LEU A 189 26.15 -33.73 5.08
CA LEU A 189 26.97 -33.46 3.90
C LEU A 189 26.15 -33.35 2.61
N ALA A 190 25.02 -34.07 2.53
CA ALA A 190 24.05 -33.97 1.45
C ALA A 190 23.08 -32.77 1.60
N GLY A 191 23.16 -32.00 2.70
CA GLY A 191 22.25 -30.90 2.99
C GLY A 191 20.81 -31.32 3.28
N THR A 192 20.59 -32.59 3.62
CA THR A 192 19.27 -33.18 3.94
C THR A 192 18.99 -33.27 5.44
N TYR A 193 20.01 -33.10 6.27
CA TYR A 193 19.87 -32.92 7.71
C TYR A 193 20.33 -31.52 8.12
N GLU A 194 19.52 -30.86 8.95
CA GLU A 194 19.76 -29.49 9.40
C GLU A 194 19.81 -29.39 10.93
N PRO A 195 21.00 -29.46 11.57
CA PRO A 195 21.11 -29.27 13.01
C PRO A 195 20.63 -27.88 13.46
N THR A 196 20.08 -27.80 14.67
CA THR A 196 19.68 -26.52 15.28
C THR A 196 20.80 -25.96 16.14
N LEU A 197 21.28 -24.77 15.80
CA LEU A 197 22.20 -23.95 16.58
C LEU A 197 21.41 -23.17 17.64
N ARG A 198 21.58 -23.51 18.93
CA ARG A 198 20.79 -22.91 20.02
C ARG A 198 21.42 -21.62 20.54
N ALA A 199 20.55 -20.66 20.88
CA ALA A 199 20.95 -19.50 21.68
C ALA A 199 21.07 -19.87 23.17
N GLY A 200 22.15 -19.42 23.79
CA GLY A 200 22.34 -19.59 25.23
C GLY A 200 21.47 -18.66 26.06
N LYS A 201 20.93 -19.12 27.19
CA LYS A 201 20.12 -18.25 28.08
C LYS A 201 20.99 -17.25 28.84
N ALA A 202 22.21 -17.63 29.22
CA ALA A 202 23.13 -16.79 30.02
C ALA A 202 24.04 -15.89 29.16
N TRP A 203 24.18 -14.60 29.49
CA TRP A 203 24.89 -13.59 28.66
C TRP A 203 26.38 -13.91 28.44
N ASN A 204 26.98 -14.73 29.30
CA ASN A 204 28.39 -15.10 29.27
C ASN A 204 28.80 -16.08 28.14
N GLY A 205 27.90 -16.43 27.22
CA GLY A 205 28.19 -17.32 26.08
C GLY A 205 28.26 -18.82 26.42
N THR A 206 28.27 -19.19 27.70
CA THR A 206 28.49 -20.59 28.14
C THR A 206 27.45 -21.62 27.68
N GLN A 207 26.25 -21.16 27.30
CA GLN A 207 25.16 -22.00 26.83
C GLN A 207 24.86 -21.80 25.33
N ASP A 208 25.65 -20.98 24.67
CA ASP A 208 25.44 -20.61 23.28
C ASP A 208 26.23 -21.55 22.38
N ASP A 209 25.53 -22.28 21.50
CA ASP A 209 26.19 -23.29 20.67
C ASP A 209 27.23 -22.67 19.76
N ALA A 210 26.98 -21.44 19.27
CA ALA A 210 27.92 -20.76 18.39
C ALA A 210 29.22 -20.37 19.12
N GLU A 211 29.21 -20.20 20.45
CA GLU A 211 30.39 -19.82 21.23
C GLU A 211 31.13 -21.03 21.78
N ARG A 212 30.38 -22.01 22.31
CA ARG A 212 30.97 -23.13 23.05
C ARG A 212 31.42 -24.29 22.16
N LEU A 213 30.80 -24.46 20.99
CA LEU A 213 31.10 -25.57 20.09
C LEU A 213 32.21 -25.18 19.11
N GLN A 214 32.94 -26.20 18.67
CA GLN A 214 33.77 -26.09 17.48
C GLN A 214 32.87 -25.76 16.30
N MET A 215 33.22 -24.75 15.52
CA MET A 215 32.47 -24.35 14.33
C MET A 215 33.32 -24.53 13.06
N PRO A 216 32.71 -24.56 11.86
CA PRO A 216 33.46 -24.61 10.60
C PRO A 216 34.45 -23.45 10.51
N GLU A 217 35.62 -23.70 9.95
CA GLU A 217 36.67 -22.69 9.82
C GLU A 217 36.55 -21.89 8.52
N LEU A 218 37.12 -20.69 8.52
CA LEU A 218 37.28 -19.90 7.30
C LEU A 218 38.28 -20.58 6.35
N CYS A 219 38.14 -20.32 5.05
CA CYS A 219 39.04 -20.89 4.03
C CYS A 219 40.17 -19.93 3.65
N TYR A 220 41.29 -20.50 3.23
CA TYR A 220 42.29 -19.72 2.51
C TYR A 220 41.75 -19.28 1.14
N ALA A 221 42.02 -18.04 0.76
CA ALA A 221 41.74 -17.55 -0.58
C ALA A 221 42.65 -18.26 -1.59
N PRO A 222 42.18 -18.50 -2.83
CA PRO A 222 43.00 -19.06 -3.90
C PRO A 222 44.30 -18.25 -4.08
N GLY A 223 45.46 -18.92 -3.96
CA GLY A 223 46.78 -18.32 -4.24
C GLY A 223 47.55 -17.73 -3.05
N GLY A 224 47.15 -17.95 -1.78
CA GLY A 224 47.96 -17.51 -0.64
C GLY A 224 47.68 -18.24 0.68
N ALA A 225 48.72 -18.82 1.29
CA ALA A 225 48.66 -19.61 2.53
C ALA A 225 48.38 -18.79 3.81
N THR A 226 48.09 -17.50 3.69
CA THR A 226 47.79 -16.61 4.83
C THR A 226 46.52 -15.79 4.62
N ARG A 227 45.96 -15.76 3.41
CA ARG A 227 44.81 -14.90 3.11
C ARG A 227 43.53 -15.66 3.40
N VAL A 228 42.68 -15.15 4.28
CA VAL A 228 41.35 -15.71 4.56
C VAL A 228 40.26 -14.95 3.81
N GLU A 229 39.22 -15.66 3.39
CA GLU A 229 38.03 -15.09 2.75
C GLU A 229 36.76 -15.67 3.39
N LEU A 230 35.80 -14.81 3.70
CA LEU A 230 34.44 -15.18 4.07
C LEU A 230 33.46 -14.28 3.34
N ARG A 231 32.49 -14.87 2.66
CA ARG A 231 31.32 -14.19 2.15
C ARG A 231 30.16 -14.41 3.09
N LEU A 232 29.42 -13.35 3.32
CA LEU A 232 28.20 -13.32 4.10
C LEU A 232 27.09 -12.70 3.26
N ALA A 233 25.98 -13.40 3.08
CA ALA A 233 24.78 -12.83 2.50
C ALA A 233 23.62 -12.98 3.49
N LEU A 234 22.76 -11.97 3.55
CA LEU A 234 21.55 -11.99 4.36
C LEU A 234 20.34 -11.93 3.45
N GLY A 235 19.31 -12.68 3.81
CA GLY A 235 18.12 -12.78 2.98
C GLY A 235 16.85 -13.02 3.79
N ARG A 236 15.72 -12.72 3.17
CA ARG A 236 14.39 -12.92 3.75
C ARG A 236 13.59 -13.92 2.93
N CYS A 237 12.98 -14.87 3.62
CA CYS A 237 12.02 -15.82 3.05
C CYS A 237 10.58 -15.28 3.22
N PRO A 238 9.78 -15.17 2.14
CA PRO A 238 8.40 -14.68 2.18
C PRO A 238 7.47 -15.50 3.07
N GLU A 239 7.68 -16.83 3.17
CA GLU A 239 6.77 -17.78 3.83
C GLU A 239 7.05 -17.99 5.34
N GLY A 240 7.57 -16.98 6.05
CA GLY A 240 7.63 -17.04 7.52
C GLY A 240 8.67 -18.01 8.09
N GLY A 241 9.75 -18.28 7.36
CA GLY A 241 10.96 -18.91 7.91
C GLY A 241 11.09 -20.42 7.70
N ARG A 242 10.26 -21.06 6.87
CA ARG A 242 10.47 -22.46 6.45
C ARG A 242 11.19 -22.50 5.10
N MET A 243 12.15 -23.40 4.97
CA MET A 243 12.81 -23.64 3.68
C MET A 243 11.83 -24.36 2.73
N PRO A 244 11.77 -24.00 1.44
CA PRO A 244 11.08 -24.82 0.45
C PRO A 244 11.78 -26.18 0.33
N ASP A 245 11.02 -27.28 0.26
CA ASP A 245 11.56 -28.64 0.17
C ASP A 245 12.43 -28.89 -1.08
N THR A 246 12.47 -27.95 -2.04
CA THR A 246 13.27 -28.05 -3.27
C THR A 246 14.13 -26.79 -3.52
N PRO A 247 15.42 -26.96 -3.85
CA PRO A 247 16.35 -25.85 -4.15
C PRO A 247 16.06 -25.11 -5.47
N ALA A 248 15.03 -25.51 -6.23
CA ALA A 248 14.74 -24.98 -7.57
C ALA A 248 13.96 -23.66 -7.59
N ARG A 249 13.60 -23.07 -6.44
CA ARG A 249 12.95 -21.74 -6.38
C ARG A 249 13.70 -20.82 -5.42
N PRO A 250 14.46 -19.83 -5.92
CA PRO A 250 14.96 -18.77 -5.07
C PRO A 250 13.85 -17.74 -4.89
N LEU A 251 13.07 -17.86 -3.82
CA LEU A 251 12.21 -16.78 -3.32
C LEU A 251 12.87 -16.05 -2.15
N VAL A 252 14.19 -16.17 -1.97
CA VAL A 252 14.89 -15.40 -0.95
C VAL A 252 15.26 -14.04 -1.54
N GLU A 253 14.74 -12.98 -0.92
CA GLU A 253 15.14 -11.63 -1.28
C GLU A 253 16.42 -11.25 -0.53
N ALA A 254 17.42 -10.75 -1.26
CA ALA A 254 18.66 -10.23 -0.68
C ALA A 254 18.39 -9.00 0.21
N VAL A 255 19.10 -8.94 1.33
CA VAL A 255 19.17 -7.77 2.21
C VAL A 255 20.59 -7.20 2.14
N PRO A 256 20.79 -5.87 2.03
CA PRO A 256 22.12 -5.28 1.97
C PRO A 256 22.92 -5.62 3.24
N THR A 257 23.81 -6.60 3.12
CA THR A 257 24.39 -7.30 4.27
C THR A 257 25.18 -6.35 5.16
N ARG A 258 26.04 -5.53 4.55
CA ARG A 258 26.89 -4.58 5.27
C ARG A 258 26.06 -3.53 6.01
N LEU A 259 25.08 -2.94 5.34
CA LEU A 259 24.17 -1.96 5.94
C LEU A 259 23.43 -2.55 7.14
N LEU A 260 22.93 -3.79 7.02
CA LEU A 260 22.23 -4.42 8.13
C LEU A 260 23.17 -4.70 9.31
N LEU A 261 24.37 -5.22 9.06
CA LEU A 261 25.37 -5.41 10.12
C LEU A 261 25.70 -4.09 10.83
N GLN A 262 25.83 -2.99 10.08
CA GLN A 262 26.01 -1.65 10.64
C GLN A 262 24.79 -1.19 11.44
N HIS A 263 23.58 -1.49 10.99
CA HIS A 263 22.35 -1.14 11.69
C HIS A 263 22.25 -1.82 13.06
N ILE A 264 22.65 -3.10 13.15
CA ILE A 264 22.60 -3.87 14.40
C ILE A 264 23.90 -3.88 15.19
N ALA A 265 24.92 -3.12 14.78
CA ALA A 265 26.25 -3.18 15.39
C ALA A 265 26.22 -2.90 16.91
N SER A 266 25.31 -2.05 17.39
CA SER A 266 25.10 -1.75 18.82
C SER A 266 24.38 -2.85 19.59
N GLN A 267 23.90 -3.88 18.89
CA GLN A 267 23.23 -5.05 19.45
C GLN A 267 24.11 -6.31 19.35
N ILE A 268 25.28 -6.21 18.72
CA ILE A 268 26.25 -7.30 18.64
C ILE A 268 27.01 -7.40 19.97
N VAL A 269 26.88 -8.56 20.64
CA VAL A 269 27.31 -8.78 22.03
C VAL A 269 28.78 -8.39 22.25
N ASP A 270 29.67 -8.80 21.35
CA ASP A 270 31.12 -8.57 21.53
C ASP A 270 31.55 -7.13 21.26
N ILE A 271 30.78 -6.39 20.45
CA ILE A 271 31.05 -4.99 20.14
C ILE A 271 30.58 -4.08 21.28
N VAL A 272 29.48 -4.46 21.93
CA VAL A 272 28.92 -3.75 23.08
C VAL A 272 29.85 -3.83 24.30
N ARG A 273 30.61 -4.91 24.45
CA ARG A 273 31.44 -5.17 25.64
C ARG A 273 32.64 -4.22 25.79
N ASP A 274 33.27 -3.80 24.68
CA ASP A 274 34.37 -2.84 24.73
C ASP A 274 34.52 -2.05 23.41
N PRO A 275 33.81 -0.92 23.26
CA PRO A 275 33.92 -0.06 22.08
C PRO A 275 35.31 0.55 21.87
N ALA A 276 36.16 0.57 22.90
CA ALA A 276 37.52 1.09 22.86
C ALA A 276 38.55 0.03 22.41
N ALA A 277 38.18 -1.25 22.45
CA ALA A 277 38.99 -2.38 21.99
C ALA A 277 38.51 -2.98 20.65
N GLU A 278 37.79 -2.20 19.84
CA GLU A 278 37.30 -2.67 18.54
C GLU A 278 38.46 -3.18 17.67
N SER A 279 38.47 -4.48 17.38
CA SER A 279 39.47 -5.09 16.50
C SER A 279 39.46 -4.43 15.12
N ALA A 280 40.61 -4.44 14.42
CA ALA A 280 40.68 -3.95 13.05
C ALA A 280 39.66 -4.66 12.13
N ALA A 281 39.37 -5.94 12.38
CA ALA A 281 38.41 -6.72 11.62
C ALA A 281 36.98 -6.20 11.77
N ALA A 282 36.56 -5.93 13.01
CA ALA A 282 35.27 -5.29 13.28
C ALA A 282 35.24 -3.88 12.65
N ALA A 283 36.30 -3.09 12.86
CA ALA A 283 36.41 -1.75 12.31
C ALA A 283 36.32 -1.73 10.77
N ALA A 284 36.81 -2.75 10.05
CA ALA A 284 36.69 -2.85 8.60
C ALA A 284 35.23 -3.04 8.14
N VAL A 285 34.49 -3.93 8.80
CA VAL A 285 33.06 -4.18 8.50
C VAL A 285 32.21 -2.95 8.83
N PHE A 286 32.45 -2.36 10.01
CA PHE A 286 31.71 -1.21 10.53
C PHE A 286 32.34 0.14 10.16
N GLN A 287 33.32 0.16 9.26
CA GLN A 287 33.98 1.39 8.83
C GLN A 287 32.94 2.39 8.32
N GLY A 288 33.02 3.62 8.81
CA GLY A 288 32.01 4.65 8.55
C GLY A 288 30.78 4.58 9.46
N ARG A 289 30.92 3.97 10.66
CA ARG A 289 29.93 3.83 11.76
C ARG A 289 28.61 4.60 11.57
N TYR A 290 27.53 3.83 11.58
CA TYR A 290 26.13 4.24 11.73
C TYR A 290 25.72 5.45 10.93
N ASP A 291 25.26 5.22 9.70
CA ASP A 291 24.09 5.99 9.38
C ASP A 291 23.17 5.29 8.39
N ARG A 292 22.19 4.56 8.94
CA ARG A 292 20.94 4.30 8.21
C ARG A 292 20.50 5.59 7.51
N THR A 293 20.63 6.76 8.15
CA THR A 293 20.30 8.05 7.53
C THR A 293 21.20 8.39 6.35
N ALA A 294 22.52 8.09 6.34
CA ALA A 294 23.37 8.34 5.18
C ALA A 294 23.03 7.39 4.02
N TRP A 295 22.74 6.12 4.29
CA TRP A 295 22.25 5.22 3.24
C TRP A 295 20.89 5.68 2.71
N VAL A 296 19.94 6.00 3.60
CA VAL A 296 18.61 6.51 3.24
C VAL A 296 18.72 7.83 2.47
N SER A 297 19.67 8.71 2.84
CA SER A 297 19.95 9.96 2.14
C SER A 297 20.50 9.67 0.74
N LYS A 298 21.58 8.90 0.62
CA LYS A 298 22.20 8.57 -0.67
C LYS A 298 21.22 7.86 -1.61
N PHE A 299 20.48 6.88 -1.10
CA PHE A 299 19.46 6.17 -1.87
C PHE A 299 18.30 7.09 -2.23
N GLY A 300 17.87 7.93 -1.28
CA GLY A 300 16.89 8.98 -1.52
C GLY A 300 17.33 10.01 -2.58
N ASP A 301 18.61 10.35 -2.64
CA ASP A 301 19.17 11.26 -3.64
C ASP A 301 19.20 10.60 -5.02
N ALA A 302 19.52 9.30 -5.10
CA ALA A 302 19.41 8.54 -6.34
C ALA A 302 17.95 8.49 -6.85
N VAL A 303 17.00 8.20 -5.96
CA VAL A 303 15.56 8.21 -6.24
C VAL A 303 15.09 9.61 -6.68
N ASN A 304 15.59 10.67 -6.03
CA ASN A 304 15.33 12.05 -6.47
C ASN A 304 15.92 12.34 -7.85
N ALA A 305 17.14 11.87 -8.15
CA ALA A 305 17.79 12.09 -9.44
C ALA A 305 17.00 11.49 -10.62
N ILE A 306 16.30 10.37 -10.41
CA ILE A 306 15.45 9.72 -11.42
C ILE A 306 14.00 10.24 -11.45
N GLY A 307 13.73 11.41 -10.88
CA GLY A 307 12.40 12.03 -10.98
C GLY A 307 11.43 11.66 -9.87
N PHE A 308 11.92 11.07 -8.77
CA PHE A 308 11.09 10.66 -7.63
C PHE A 308 11.33 11.48 -6.36
N GLY A 309 11.05 12.78 -6.40
CA GLY A 309 11.16 13.66 -5.23
C GLY A 309 10.62 15.05 -5.51
N THR A 310 10.51 15.89 -4.48
CA THR A 310 10.02 17.27 -4.66
C THR A 310 11.14 18.20 -5.14
N LEU A 311 10.78 19.25 -5.86
CA LEU A 311 11.69 20.38 -6.10
C LEU A 311 11.76 21.32 -4.88
N SER A 312 10.90 21.11 -3.89
CA SER A 312 10.86 21.84 -2.62
C SER A 312 11.77 21.23 -1.53
N ALA A 313 12.06 21.99 -0.46
CA ALA A 313 12.79 21.52 0.71
C ALA A 313 12.01 20.48 1.57
N ILE A 314 10.73 20.26 1.28
CA ILE A 314 9.88 19.30 1.98
C ILE A 314 10.08 17.93 1.34
N SER A 315 11.06 17.16 1.80
CA SER A 315 11.27 15.80 1.32
C SER A 315 10.16 14.88 1.83
N HIS A 316 9.40 14.27 0.91
CA HIS A 316 8.51 13.19 1.28
C HIS A 316 9.30 12.02 1.91
N PRO A 317 8.68 11.26 2.83
CA PRO A 317 9.22 9.98 3.26
C PRO A 317 9.68 9.16 2.06
N LEU A 318 10.84 8.51 2.19
CA LEU A 318 11.38 7.67 1.14
C LEU A 318 10.34 6.64 0.65
N SER A 319 9.55 6.09 1.57
CA SER A 319 8.50 5.11 1.23
C SER A 319 7.47 5.61 0.22
N PHE A 320 7.12 6.90 0.24
CA PHE A 320 6.18 7.47 -0.73
C PHE A 320 6.81 7.55 -2.12
N ARG A 321 8.07 7.98 -2.16
CA ARG A 321 8.86 8.07 -3.40
C ARG A 321 9.06 6.70 -4.03
N LEU A 322 9.35 5.69 -3.22
CA LEU A 322 9.51 4.31 -3.66
C LEU A 322 8.19 3.71 -4.13
N ARG A 323 7.07 4.02 -3.48
CA ARG A 323 5.75 3.59 -3.93
C ARG A 323 5.44 4.12 -5.33
N GLU A 324 5.67 5.41 -5.56
CA GLU A 324 5.54 6.00 -6.90
C GLU A 324 6.48 5.34 -7.92
N LEU A 325 7.72 5.03 -7.52
CA LEU A 325 8.68 4.32 -8.38
C LEU A 325 8.16 2.96 -8.80
N GLN A 326 7.69 2.16 -7.84
CA GLN A 326 7.14 0.83 -8.09
C GLN A 326 5.93 0.90 -9.04
N ILE A 327 5.02 1.88 -8.84
CA ILE A 327 3.87 2.11 -9.72
C ILE A 327 4.33 2.44 -11.14
N ALA A 328 5.25 3.39 -11.29
CA ALA A 328 5.76 3.81 -12.60
C ALA A 328 6.53 2.68 -13.29
N ALA A 329 7.34 1.95 -12.53
CA ALA A 329 8.15 0.85 -13.04
C ALA A 329 7.33 -0.39 -13.36
N GLY A 330 6.10 -0.55 -12.86
CA GLY A 330 5.19 -1.63 -13.29
C GLY A 330 4.70 -1.48 -14.74
N GLY A 331 4.78 -0.27 -15.32
CA GLY A 331 4.33 0.01 -16.67
C GLY A 331 5.28 -0.51 -17.76
N ALA A 332 4.73 -0.81 -18.95
CA ALA A 332 5.52 -1.22 -20.12
C ALA A 332 6.39 -0.10 -20.71
N PHE A 333 6.10 1.16 -20.37
CA PHE A 333 6.79 2.34 -20.88
C PHE A 333 7.15 3.30 -19.73
N ILE A 334 8.28 3.97 -19.88
CA ILE A 334 8.87 4.91 -18.91
C ILE A 334 9.41 6.14 -19.63
N ALA A 335 9.87 7.17 -18.90
CA ALA A 335 10.59 8.28 -19.52
C ALA A 335 12.09 7.96 -19.62
N GLY A 336 12.70 8.25 -20.76
CA GLY A 336 14.15 8.29 -20.93
C GLY A 336 14.63 9.70 -21.27
N ALA A 337 15.80 10.09 -20.78
CA ALA A 337 16.42 11.37 -21.11
C ALA A 337 16.76 11.47 -22.61
N SER A 338 16.41 12.58 -23.24
CA SER A 338 16.73 12.91 -24.63
C SER A 338 18.25 13.04 -24.86
N PRO A 339 18.78 12.69 -26.05
CA PRO A 339 20.21 12.85 -26.33
C PRO A 339 20.59 14.33 -26.30
N GLY A 340 21.61 14.71 -25.52
CA GLY A 340 22.08 16.08 -25.36
C GLY A 340 22.98 16.24 -24.13
N PRO A 341 23.63 17.40 -23.95
CA PRO A 341 24.38 17.68 -22.73
C PRO A 341 23.45 17.58 -21.51
N PRO A 342 23.92 17.10 -20.34
CA PRO A 342 23.12 17.02 -19.14
C PRO A 342 22.63 18.43 -18.79
N VAL A 343 21.36 18.71 -19.08
CA VAL A 343 20.73 19.97 -18.71
C VAL A 343 20.48 19.93 -17.20
N ARG A 344 20.55 21.10 -16.56
CA ARG A 344 20.31 21.38 -15.14
C ARG A 344 19.24 20.46 -14.50
N PRO A 345 19.26 20.26 -13.17
CA PRO A 345 18.28 19.45 -12.43
C PRO A 345 16.80 19.89 -12.55
N GLU A 346 16.49 20.88 -13.39
CA GLU A 346 15.13 21.27 -13.74
C GLU A 346 14.54 20.19 -14.67
N ARG A 347 13.55 19.46 -14.15
CA ARG A 347 12.86 18.33 -14.80
C ARG A 347 11.90 18.81 -15.92
N ASP A 348 12.48 19.47 -16.92
CA ASP A 348 11.78 20.00 -18.08
C ASP A 348 11.20 18.88 -18.93
N LEU A 349 9.88 18.92 -19.13
CA LEU A 349 9.13 17.92 -19.90
C LEU A 349 9.70 17.69 -21.32
N ARG A 350 10.36 18.70 -21.90
CA ARG A 350 10.96 18.62 -23.25
C ARG A 350 12.22 17.76 -23.29
N ASN A 351 12.82 17.49 -22.14
CA ASN A 351 14.00 16.65 -22.03
C ASN A 351 13.66 15.16 -22.08
N PHE A 352 12.39 14.77 -22.07
CA PHE A 352 12.00 13.36 -22.00
C PHE A 352 11.41 12.82 -23.30
N ARG A 353 11.65 11.53 -23.51
CA ARG A 353 10.99 10.71 -24.53
C ARG A 353 10.41 9.47 -23.87
N CYS A 354 9.38 8.90 -24.48
CA CYS A 354 8.91 7.57 -24.15
C CYS A 354 10.02 6.54 -24.46
N ALA A 355 10.25 5.63 -23.52
CA ALA A 355 11.16 4.50 -23.66
C ALA A 355 10.43 3.21 -23.26
N ALA A 356 10.79 2.09 -23.91
CA ALA A 356 10.35 0.79 -23.44
C ALA A 356 10.96 0.53 -22.06
N ASN A 357 10.17 -0.03 -21.14
CA ASN A 357 10.68 -0.41 -19.83
C ASN A 357 11.42 -1.76 -19.94
N PRO A 358 12.76 -1.80 -19.76
CA PRO A 358 13.52 -3.04 -19.91
C PRO A 358 13.34 -4.01 -18.73
N ALA A 359 12.84 -3.52 -17.59
CA ALA A 359 12.62 -4.32 -16.39
C ALA A 359 11.36 -3.83 -15.68
N PRO A 360 10.15 -4.22 -16.15
CA PRO A 360 8.92 -3.92 -15.44
C PRO A 360 8.99 -4.49 -14.01
N TYR A 361 8.60 -3.67 -13.03
CA TYR A 361 8.47 -4.10 -11.64
C TYR A 361 7.35 -5.14 -11.53
N LYS A 362 7.65 -6.29 -10.94
CA LYS A 362 6.73 -7.45 -10.87
C LYS A 362 6.21 -7.74 -9.48
N ASP A 363 6.91 -7.28 -8.45
CA ASP A 363 6.48 -7.47 -7.07
C ASP A 363 5.36 -6.48 -6.67
N ARG A 364 4.92 -6.55 -5.42
CA ARG A 364 3.85 -5.74 -4.86
C ARG A 364 4.30 -4.30 -4.61
N ILE A 365 3.35 -3.38 -4.69
CA ILE A 365 3.56 -1.95 -4.43
C ILE A 365 3.56 -1.71 -2.91
N THR A 366 4.73 -1.69 -2.29
CA THR A 366 4.90 -1.65 -0.82
C THR A 366 5.44 -0.31 -0.32
N GLY A 367 6.16 0.41 -1.18
CA GLY A 367 6.98 1.56 -0.77
C GLY A 367 8.26 1.17 -0.03
N LEU A 368 8.73 -0.07 -0.15
CA LEU A 368 9.99 -0.52 0.41
C LEU A 368 11.09 -0.58 -0.66
N ALA A 369 12.31 -0.31 -0.26
CA ALA A 369 13.51 -0.53 -1.05
C ALA A 369 13.87 -2.02 -1.01
N ASN A 370 12.97 -2.90 -1.48
CA ASN A 370 13.26 -4.32 -1.69
C ASN A 370 14.34 -4.50 -2.78
N GLN A 371 14.88 -5.71 -2.93
CA GLN A 371 15.96 -5.99 -3.89
C GLN A 371 15.61 -5.54 -5.31
N GLU A 372 14.40 -5.83 -5.78
CA GLU A 372 13.95 -5.41 -7.11
C GLU A 372 13.91 -3.88 -7.23
N THR A 373 13.38 -3.17 -6.21
CA THR A 373 13.34 -1.70 -6.17
C THR A 373 14.75 -1.10 -6.17
N ARG A 374 15.71 -1.66 -5.40
CA ARG A 374 17.11 -1.20 -5.41
C ARG A 374 17.76 -1.42 -6.78
N GLY A 375 17.54 -2.59 -7.39
CA GLY A 375 17.98 -2.90 -8.75
C GLY A 375 17.41 -1.93 -9.79
N LEU A 376 16.13 -1.57 -9.68
CA LEU A 376 15.49 -0.58 -10.55
C LEU A 376 16.06 0.82 -10.37
N VAL A 377 16.31 1.28 -9.13
CA VAL A 377 16.95 2.58 -8.90
C VAL A 377 18.33 2.62 -9.56
N ALA A 378 19.15 1.58 -9.38
CA ALA A 378 20.46 1.47 -10.01
C ALA A 378 20.38 1.46 -11.55
N LEU A 379 19.46 0.66 -12.11
CA LEU A 379 19.21 0.59 -13.55
C LEU A 379 18.75 1.94 -14.12
N TRP A 380 17.75 2.57 -13.52
CA TRP A 380 17.19 3.84 -13.99
C TRP A 380 18.21 4.97 -13.90
N THR A 381 19.05 4.97 -12.87
CA THR A 381 20.14 5.93 -12.72
C THR A 381 21.18 5.75 -13.83
N ARG A 382 21.59 4.51 -14.10
CA ARG A 382 22.58 4.19 -15.14
C ARG A 382 22.07 4.52 -16.54
N GLU A 383 20.85 4.09 -16.86
CA GLU A 383 20.25 4.25 -18.19
C GLU A 383 19.55 5.61 -18.38
N GLN A 384 19.61 6.49 -17.38
CA GLN A 384 18.97 7.82 -17.39
C GLN A 384 17.45 7.73 -17.65
N PHE A 385 16.80 6.73 -17.05
CA PHE A 385 15.35 6.64 -16.99
C PHE A 385 14.80 7.47 -15.85
N HIS A 386 13.65 8.08 -16.07
CA HIS A 386 13.00 8.97 -15.11
C HIS A 386 11.52 8.65 -14.97
N ASN A 387 10.91 9.31 -13.99
CA ASN A 387 9.47 9.27 -13.83
C ASN A 387 8.73 9.67 -15.13
N PRO A 388 7.82 8.82 -15.65
CA PRO A 388 7.04 9.14 -16.84
C PRO A 388 5.91 10.15 -16.61
N LEU A 389 5.51 10.41 -15.36
CA LEU A 389 4.43 11.32 -15.00
C LEU A 389 4.98 12.61 -14.42
N LEU A 390 4.74 13.71 -15.12
CA LEU A 390 5.07 15.06 -14.67
C LEU A 390 3.79 15.86 -14.48
N ILE A 391 3.64 16.47 -13.30
CA ILE A 391 2.54 17.42 -13.05
C ILE A 391 3.11 18.83 -13.13
N PHE A 392 2.46 19.72 -13.87
CA PHE A 392 2.97 21.08 -14.07
C PHE A 392 1.85 22.11 -14.07
N ALA A 393 2.21 23.36 -13.81
CA ALA A 393 1.29 24.49 -13.72
C ALA A 393 1.49 25.46 -14.89
N MET A 394 0.39 25.91 -15.50
CA MET A 394 0.38 26.92 -16.56
C MET A 394 -0.38 28.15 -16.10
N ASP A 395 0.17 29.34 -16.31
CA ASP A 395 -0.57 30.59 -16.13
C ASP A 395 -1.57 30.83 -17.28
N ALA A 396 -2.45 31.81 -17.11
CA ALA A 396 -3.42 32.17 -18.13
C ALA A 396 -2.77 32.62 -19.46
N ALA A 397 -1.54 33.17 -19.42
CA ALA A 397 -0.83 33.62 -20.61
C ALA A 397 -0.38 32.45 -21.50
N GLY A 398 0.00 31.33 -20.87
CA GLY A 398 0.36 30.07 -21.53
C GLY A 398 -0.83 29.25 -22.05
N LEU A 399 -2.07 29.66 -21.78
CA LEU A 399 -3.27 28.91 -22.14
C LEU A 399 -4.05 29.52 -23.31
N SER A 400 -4.62 28.65 -24.15
CA SER A 400 -5.60 28.95 -25.18
C SER A 400 -6.78 28.00 -25.03
N LYS A 401 -7.99 28.53 -24.81
CA LYS A 401 -9.21 27.74 -24.53
C LYS A 401 -8.98 26.71 -23.40
N GLY A 402 -8.27 27.12 -22.35
CA GLY A 402 -7.97 26.28 -21.20
C GLY A 402 -6.87 25.23 -21.40
N LEU A 403 -6.24 25.12 -22.58
CA LEU A 403 -5.17 24.17 -22.88
C LEU A 403 -3.83 24.86 -23.15
N PRO A 404 -2.68 24.20 -22.95
CA PRO A 404 -1.38 24.80 -23.20
C PRO A 404 -1.18 25.19 -24.67
N LYS A 405 -0.60 26.38 -24.91
CA LYS A 405 -0.18 26.83 -26.25
C LYS A 405 1.10 26.10 -26.67
N ALA A 406 1.28 25.91 -27.97
CA ALA A 406 2.55 25.45 -28.52
C ALA A 406 3.69 26.39 -28.06
N GLY A 407 4.80 25.81 -27.58
CA GLY A 407 5.98 26.55 -27.13
C GLY A 407 5.83 27.30 -25.79
N SER A 408 4.65 27.28 -25.16
CA SER A 408 4.48 27.82 -23.82
C SER A 408 5.32 27.04 -22.80
N ARG A 409 5.74 27.73 -21.74
CA ARG A 409 6.51 27.14 -20.64
C ARG A 409 5.66 27.10 -19.38
N PRO A 410 5.69 26.00 -18.61
CA PRO A 410 5.07 25.98 -17.30
C PRO A 410 5.69 27.01 -16.37
N VAL A 411 4.87 27.58 -15.49
CA VAL A 411 5.36 28.43 -14.39
C VAL A 411 5.95 27.61 -13.25
N ARG A 412 5.59 26.33 -13.19
CA ARG A 412 6.12 25.34 -12.24
C ARG A 412 6.01 23.95 -12.86
N GLU A 413 7.02 23.11 -12.69
CA GLU A 413 7.06 21.73 -13.20
C GLU A 413 7.29 20.72 -12.08
N ASP A 414 6.96 19.48 -12.38
CA ASP A 414 7.05 18.29 -11.52
C ASP A 414 6.54 18.45 -10.09
N LEU A 415 5.30 18.92 -9.98
CA LEU A 415 4.57 19.04 -8.72
C LEU A 415 4.24 17.66 -8.14
N TRP A 416 4.54 17.50 -6.85
CA TRP A 416 4.24 16.28 -6.10
C TRP A 416 3.30 16.53 -4.95
N VAL A 417 3.76 17.31 -3.98
CA VAL A 417 3.03 17.51 -2.72
C VAL A 417 1.80 18.34 -3.02
N ARG A 418 0.68 18.02 -2.37
CA ARG A 418 -0.56 18.78 -2.52
C ARG A 418 -0.37 20.30 -2.43
N ASN A 419 0.52 20.76 -1.55
CA ASN A 419 0.76 22.17 -1.22
C ASN A 419 2.13 22.68 -1.72
N GLU A 420 2.77 22.00 -2.68
CA GLU A 420 4.09 22.42 -3.20
C GLU A 420 4.03 23.77 -3.94
N PHE A 421 2.90 24.07 -4.56
CA PHE A 421 2.70 25.32 -5.31
C PHE A 421 1.32 25.90 -5.00
N PRO A 422 1.18 26.62 -3.87
CA PRO A 422 -0.11 27.06 -3.35
C PRO A 422 -0.66 28.32 -4.05
N ASP A 423 -0.55 28.40 -5.38
CA ASP A 423 -1.10 29.48 -6.19
C ASP A 423 -2.40 29.02 -6.87
N ILE A 424 -3.49 29.74 -6.59
CA ILE A 424 -4.83 29.42 -7.11
C ILE A 424 -5.03 29.84 -8.57
N ARG A 425 -4.13 30.66 -9.14
CA ARG A 425 -4.31 31.25 -10.47
C ARG A 425 -3.90 30.30 -11.60
N PRO A 426 -2.76 29.60 -11.53
CA PRO A 426 -2.35 28.66 -12.57
C PRO A 426 -3.24 27.42 -12.61
N ARG A 427 -3.43 26.87 -13.82
CA ARG A 427 -4.10 25.59 -14.02
C ARG A 427 -3.05 24.47 -14.04
N MET A 428 -3.40 23.34 -13.44
CA MET A 428 -2.55 22.17 -13.35
C MET A 428 -2.82 21.19 -14.48
N PHE A 429 -1.75 20.58 -14.99
CA PHE A 429 -1.74 19.62 -16.09
C PHE A 429 -0.87 18.42 -15.76
N ALA A 430 -1.19 17.28 -16.38
CA ALA A 430 -0.35 16.10 -16.37
C ALA A 430 0.25 15.84 -17.76
N ALA A 431 1.54 15.54 -17.77
CA ALA A 431 2.25 14.92 -18.88
C ALA A 431 2.57 13.47 -18.53
N ASP A 432 1.81 12.54 -19.10
CA ASP A 432 2.05 11.10 -18.97
C ASP A 432 2.79 10.59 -20.21
N ILE A 433 4.12 10.52 -20.11
CA ILE A 433 5.01 10.09 -21.19
C ILE A 433 4.85 8.60 -21.47
N ALA A 434 4.50 7.80 -20.46
CA ALA A 434 4.24 6.37 -20.62
C ALA A 434 2.99 6.12 -21.47
N ALA A 435 1.97 6.97 -21.36
CA ALA A 435 0.74 6.90 -22.16
C ALA A 435 0.96 7.14 -23.67
N LEU A 436 2.13 7.63 -24.10
CA LEU A 436 2.47 7.73 -25.52
C LEU A 436 2.63 6.35 -26.18
N ALA A 437 2.92 5.31 -25.39
CA ALA A 437 3.01 3.89 -25.79
C ALA A 437 3.84 3.64 -27.07
N ARG A 438 4.86 4.47 -27.31
CA ARG A 438 5.68 4.41 -28.52
C ARG A 438 7.11 4.90 -28.20
N PRO A 439 8.11 4.00 -28.16
CA PRO A 439 9.48 4.38 -27.87
C PRO A 439 9.99 5.47 -28.84
N GLY A 440 10.73 6.44 -28.31
CA GLY A 440 11.20 7.60 -29.08
C GLY A 440 10.20 8.75 -29.17
N ALA A 441 8.91 8.53 -28.89
CA ALA A 441 7.92 9.60 -28.94
C ALA A 441 8.20 10.67 -27.88
N ARG A 442 8.09 11.94 -28.29
CA ARG A 442 8.15 13.08 -27.39
C ARG A 442 6.76 13.53 -27.00
N PHE A 443 6.65 14.06 -25.79
CA PHE A 443 5.41 14.62 -25.31
C PHE A 443 5.12 15.96 -26.00
N ASP A 444 3.88 16.13 -26.45
CA ASP A 444 3.37 17.39 -26.99
C ASP A 444 2.60 18.11 -25.88
N ILE A 445 3.10 19.26 -25.43
CA ILE A 445 2.50 20.02 -24.33
C ILE A 445 1.03 20.40 -24.61
N GLN A 446 0.64 20.54 -25.88
CA GLN A 446 -0.74 20.84 -26.25
C GLN A 446 -1.70 19.67 -25.99
N LYS A 447 -1.16 18.46 -25.83
CA LYS A 447 -1.90 17.25 -25.48
C LYS A 447 -1.91 16.95 -23.98
N ALA A 448 -1.41 17.88 -23.16
CA ALA A 448 -1.42 17.71 -21.72
C ALA A 448 -2.83 17.62 -21.16
N GLU A 449 -3.00 16.72 -20.20
CA GLU A 449 -4.29 16.46 -19.60
C GLU A 449 -4.54 17.53 -18.53
N PRO A 450 -5.61 18.34 -18.64
CA PRO A 450 -5.95 19.26 -17.56
C PRO A 450 -6.42 18.44 -16.36
N ILE A 451 -5.81 18.63 -15.20
CA ILE A 451 -6.16 17.86 -14.00
C ILE A 451 -6.84 18.69 -12.92
N GLY A 452 -6.71 20.02 -12.96
CA GLY A 452 -7.42 20.88 -12.01
C GLY A 452 -6.70 22.18 -11.67
N TRP A 453 -6.93 22.66 -10.45
CA TRP A 453 -6.36 23.85 -9.84
C TRP A 453 -5.95 23.56 -8.41
N TYR A 454 -5.10 24.42 -7.86
CA TYR A 454 -4.93 24.50 -6.42
C TYR A 454 -6.02 25.40 -5.82
N THR A 455 -6.52 25.06 -4.64
CA THR A 455 -7.33 25.95 -3.80
C THR A 455 -6.67 26.15 -2.45
N THR A 456 -6.86 27.32 -1.84
CA THR A 456 -6.44 27.64 -0.47
C THR A 456 -7.54 27.36 0.56
N SER A 457 -8.71 26.87 0.15
CA SER A 457 -9.81 26.52 1.05
C SER A 457 -9.39 25.42 2.05
N TYR A 458 -9.79 25.58 3.32
CA TYR A 458 -9.52 24.64 4.41
C TYR A 458 -8.02 24.32 4.60
N LEU A 459 -7.57 23.13 4.18
CA LEU A 459 -6.17 22.70 4.30
C LEU A 459 -5.33 23.07 3.08
N GLY A 460 -5.98 23.52 2.01
CA GLY A 460 -5.40 23.72 0.69
C GLY A 460 -5.08 22.40 -0.02
N GLY A 461 -5.13 22.42 -1.35
CA GLY A 461 -4.78 21.25 -2.16
C GLY A 461 -5.44 21.20 -3.55
N PRO A 462 -5.30 20.07 -4.23
CA PRO A 462 -5.88 19.82 -5.54
C PRO A 462 -7.42 19.87 -5.56
N VAL A 463 -7.97 20.46 -6.62
CA VAL A 463 -9.38 20.37 -6.99
C VAL A 463 -9.52 20.29 -8.51
N ALA A 464 -10.30 19.34 -9.00
CA ALA A 464 -10.35 19.06 -10.44
C ALA A 464 -11.22 20.05 -11.21
N LEU A 465 -12.24 20.62 -10.55
CA LEU A 465 -13.24 21.49 -11.13
C LEU A 465 -13.25 22.85 -10.46
N ASN A 466 -13.26 23.90 -11.28
CA ASN A 466 -13.50 25.29 -10.86
C ASN A 466 -14.37 25.97 -11.92
N THR A 467 -15.70 25.83 -11.83
CA THR A 467 -16.64 26.34 -12.85
C THR A 467 -16.71 27.85 -12.90
N ASP A 468 -16.28 28.53 -11.83
CA ASP A 468 -16.20 29.99 -11.83
C ASP A 468 -15.03 30.47 -12.70
N ASN A 469 -14.11 29.56 -13.07
CA ASN A 469 -13.03 29.84 -13.98
C ASN A 469 -13.46 29.64 -15.44
N LYS A 470 -13.40 30.72 -16.23
CA LYS A 470 -13.68 30.73 -17.67
C LYS A 470 -12.81 29.77 -18.50
N ASP A 471 -11.66 29.36 -17.96
CA ASP A 471 -10.73 28.43 -18.61
C ASP A 471 -11.04 26.96 -18.27
N TYR A 472 -12.11 26.68 -17.52
CA TYR A 472 -12.60 25.33 -17.30
C TYR A 472 -13.02 24.67 -18.62
N VAL A 473 -12.62 23.41 -18.78
CA VAL A 473 -12.95 22.57 -19.93
C VAL A 473 -13.54 21.29 -19.39
N ALA A 474 -14.84 21.07 -19.64
CA ALA A 474 -15.51 19.84 -19.27
C ALA A 474 -14.97 18.66 -20.09
N VAL A 475 -14.71 17.54 -19.42
CA VAL A 475 -14.33 16.29 -20.08
C VAL A 475 -15.57 15.42 -20.21
N ALA A 476 -16.12 15.39 -21.42
CA ALA A 476 -17.39 14.73 -21.67
C ALA A 476 -17.43 13.26 -21.27
N ASP A 477 -16.32 12.54 -21.40
CA ASP A 477 -16.24 11.12 -21.03
C ASP A 477 -16.37 10.88 -19.52
N ALA A 478 -16.13 11.91 -18.71
CA ALA A 478 -16.32 11.89 -17.27
C ALA A 478 -17.75 12.25 -16.84
N GLU A 479 -18.61 12.76 -17.74
CA GLU A 479 -19.97 13.13 -17.37
C GLU A 479 -20.79 11.89 -16.97
N PHE A 480 -21.53 12.01 -15.86
CA PHE A 480 -22.47 11.00 -15.39
C PHE A 480 -23.71 10.98 -16.28
N THR A 481 -23.74 10.06 -17.25
CA THR A 481 -24.82 9.92 -18.25
C THR A 481 -25.34 8.48 -18.26
N PRO A 482 -26.56 8.23 -18.79
CA PRO A 482 -27.05 6.85 -18.96
C PRO A 482 -26.09 5.99 -19.77
N SER A 483 -25.49 6.55 -20.82
CA SER A 483 -24.55 5.82 -21.68
C SER A 483 -23.28 5.41 -20.95
N SER A 484 -22.73 6.29 -20.09
CA SER A 484 -21.48 5.99 -19.38
C SER A 484 -21.68 5.01 -18.22
N MET A 485 -22.86 4.99 -17.60
CA MET A 485 -23.16 4.13 -16.44
C MET A 485 -23.82 2.82 -16.80
N LEU A 486 -24.84 2.88 -17.64
CA LEU A 486 -25.75 1.78 -17.92
C LEU A 486 -25.47 1.15 -19.28
N GLY A 487 -24.73 1.85 -20.15
CA GLY A 487 -24.62 1.47 -21.57
C GLY A 487 -25.93 1.67 -22.34
N ILE A 488 -26.85 2.48 -21.80
CA ILE A 488 -28.17 2.76 -22.38
C ILE A 488 -28.16 4.18 -22.91
N ALA A 489 -28.71 4.40 -24.11
CA ALA A 489 -28.85 5.74 -24.67
C ALA A 489 -29.93 6.56 -23.92
N SER A 490 -29.77 7.89 -23.84
CA SER A 490 -30.69 8.74 -23.07
C SER A 490 -32.14 8.68 -23.59
N ASP A 491 -32.32 8.58 -24.90
CA ASP A 491 -33.62 8.44 -25.57
C ASP A 491 -34.30 7.11 -25.24
N ALA A 492 -33.54 6.00 -25.21
CA ALA A 492 -34.03 4.70 -24.77
C ALA A 492 -34.48 4.76 -23.30
N LEU A 493 -33.66 5.34 -22.41
CA LEU A 493 -34.01 5.48 -20.99
C LEU A 493 -35.28 6.32 -20.78
N LEU A 494 -35.51 7.34 -21.62
CA LEU A 494 -36.69 8.21 -21.57
C LEU A 494 -37.95 7.55 -22.15
N SER A 495 -37.83 6.78 -23.24
CA SER A 495 -38.98 6.28 -24.00
C SER A 495 -39.45 4.88 -23.61
N GLU A 496 -38.54 4.01 -23.13
CA GLU A 496 -38.89 2.63 -22.82
C GLU A 496 -39.58 2.50 -21.46
N THR A 497 -40.73 1.83 -21.44
CA THR A 497 -41.53 1.62 -20.23
C THR A 497 -40.93 0.58 -19.28
N SER A 498 -40.20 -0.40 -19.82
CA SER A 498 -39.43 -1.40 -19.07
C SER A 498 -38.30 -0.78 -18.23
N LEU A 499 -37.83 0.41 -18.59
CA LEU A 499 -36.73 1.11 -17.92
C LEU A 499 -37.21 2.18 -16.92
N VAL A 500 -38.49 2.20 -16.55
CA VAL A 500 -39.03 3.24 -15.67
C VAL A 500 -38.34 3.29 -14.29
N ASP A 501 -38.03 2.14 -13.70
CA ASP A 501 -37.35 2.05 -12.40
C ASP A 501 -35.89 2.53 -12.50
N THR A 502 -35.20 2.09 -13.55
CA THR A 502 -33.84 2.53 -13.87
C THR A 502 -33.79 4.03 -14.14
N ARG A 503 -34.75 4.58 -14.89
CA ARG A 503 -34.87 6.02 -15.17
C ARG A 503 -35.05 6.80 -13.88
N SER A 504 -36.00 6.40 -13.04
CA SER A 504 -36.29 7.12 -11.78
C SER A 504 -35.08 7.10 -10.84
N THR A 505 -34.43 5.94 -10.70
CA THR A 505 -33.21 5.79 -9.89
C THR A 505 -32.04 6.61 -10.45
N PHE A 506 -31.84 6.60 -11.76
CA PHE A 506 -30.82 7.41 -12.43
C PHE A 506 -31.02 8.91 -12.16
N LYS A 507 -32.25 9.42 -12.31
CA LYS A 507 -32.57 10.84 -12.11
C LYS A 507 -32.24 11.32 -10.70
N VAL A 508 -32.60 10.54 -9.68
CA VAL A 508 -32.28 10.83 -8.27
C VAL A 508 -30.77 10.87 -8.05
N ILE A 509 -30.04 9.84 -8.48
CA ILE A 509 -28.57 9.78 -8.29
C ILE A 509 -27.90 10.92 -9.06
N ARG A 510 -28.36 11.23 -10.27
CA ARG A 510 -27.85 12.33 -11.09
C ARG A 510 -28.00 13.67 -10.38
N ALA A 511 -29.18 13.97 -9.83
CA ALA A 511 -29.43 15.21 -9.14
C ALA A 511 -28.49 15.40 -7.93
N VAL A 512 -28.26 14.34 -7.15
CA VAL A 512 -27.33 14.40 -6.02
C VAL A 512 -25.88 14.51 -6.48
N ALA A 513 -25.49 13.78 -7.53
CA ALA A 513 -24.14 13.86 -8.08
C ALA A 513 -23.79 15.25 -8.63
N GLU A 514 -24.77 15.99 -9.16
CA GLU A 514 -24.59 17.38 -9.59
C GLU A 514 -24.21 18.33 -8.45
N GLU A 515 -24.60 18.01 -7.22
CA GLU A 515 -24.26 18.83 -6.05
C GLU A 515 -22.92 18.42 -5.44
N GLU A 516 -22.52 17.16 -5.57
CA GLU A 516 -21.28 16.63 -5.00
C GLU A 516 -20.09 16.76 -5.94
N CYS A 517 -20.12 16.04 -7.05
CA CYS A 517 -19.02 15.98 -8.01
C CYS A 517 -19.34 16.73 -9.31
N TRP A 518 -20.39 17.56 -9.26
CA TRP A 518 -20.92 18.28 -10.41
C TRP A 518 -21.36 17.35 -11.54
N ALA A 519 -21.68 16.11 -11.16
CA ALA A 519 -21.99 15.00 -12.04
C ALA A 519 -20.90 14.72 -13.09
N TYR A 520 -19.64 14.99 -12.73
CA TYR A 520 -18.46 14.53 -13.42
C TYR A 520 -17.67 13.59 -12.50
N LEU A 521 -17.30 12.42 -12.99
CA LEU A 521 -16.58 11.41 -12.23
C LEU A 521 -15.14 11.80 -11.91
N ASP A 522 -14.57 12.70 -12.72
CA ASP A 522 -13.29 13.34 -12.43
C ASP A 522 -13.44 14.60 -11.56
N GLY A 523 -14.66 14.91 -11.12
CA GLY A 523 -14.98 16.00 -10.22
C GLY A 523 -14.57 15.74 -8.78
N ILE A 524 -13.28 15.48 -8.56
CA ILE A 524 -12.71 15.08 -7.28
C ILE A 524 -12.00 16.24 -6.58
N ASN A 525 -11.76 16.12 -5.27
CA ASN A 525 -11.03 17.10 -4.48
C ASN A 525 -10.11 16.45 -3.43
N ALA A 526 -9.10 17.21 -2.98
CA ALA A 526 -8.11 16.78 -2.00
C ALA A 526 -7.60 17.94 -1.10
N PHE A 527 -8.43 18.97 -0.89
CA PHE A 527 -8.04 20.22 -0.20
C PHE A 527 -8.60 20.37 1.23
N ASP A 528 -9.51 19.51 1.66
CA ASP A 528 -10.17 19.60 2.96
C ASP A 528 -9.83 18.41 3.88
N ALA A 529 -10.52 18.31 5.01
CA ALA A 529 -10.34 17.21 5.97
C ALA A 529 -10.86 15.84 5.45
N GLY A 530 -11.40 15.79 4.23
CA GLY A 530 -11.68 14.56 3.49
C GLY A 530 -10.42 13.95 2.87
N TYR A 531 -9.34 14.71 2.70
CA TYR A 531 -8.04 14.37 2.09
C TYR A 531 -8.10 13.88 0.64
N LEU A 532 -9.04 13.03 0.28
CA LEU A 532 -9.37 12.66 -1.08
C LEU A 532 -10.85 12.28 -1.12
N SER A 533 -11.61 12.94 -1.99
CA SER A 533 -13.04 12.70 -2.19
C SER A 533 -13.28 12.31 -3.65
N VAL A 534 -13.81 11.10 -3.89
CA VAL A 534 -14.00 10.57 -5.26
C VAL A 534 -15.41 10.04 -5.50
N GLY A 535 -15.76 9.89 -6.77
CA GLY A 535 -17.02 9.28 -7.21
C GLY A 535 -18.25 10.17 -7.04
N LEU A 536 -19.42 9.58 -7.27
CA LEU A 536 -20.69 10.32 -7.43
C LEU A 536 -21.13 11.07 -6.16
N PHE A 537 -20.75 10.56 -4.99
CA PHE A 537 -21.10 11.14 -3.69
C PHE A 537 -19.89 11.55 -2.86
N HIS A 538 -18.72 11.74 -3.49
CA HIS A 538 -17.50 12.17 -2.79
C HIS A 538 -17.16 11.31 -1.58
N TRP A 539 -17.07 9.99 -1.78
CA TRP A 539 -16.62 9.08 -0.72
C TRP A 539 -15.20 9.47 -0.28
N ALA A 540 -15.10 9.94 0.96
CA ALA A 540 -13.92 10.66 1.44
C ALA A 540 -13.19 9.93 2.58
N ALA A 541 -11.90 10.23 2.76
CA ALA A 541 -11.11 9.84 3.93
C ALA A 541 -11.31 10.80 5.12
N SER A 542 -12.57 11.22 5.34
CA SER A 542 -12.87 12.22 6.38
C SER A 542 -12.51 11.71 7.77
N GLY A 543 -11.77 12.53 8.53
CA GLY A 543 -11.30 12.20 9.89
C GLY A 543 -10.11 11.24 9.95
N ALA A 544 -9.75 10.59 8.85
CA ALA A 544 -8.68 9.58 8.80
C ALA A 544 -7.29 10.18 9.07
N GLY A 545 -7.06 11.47 8.84
CA GLY A 545 -5.78 12.10 9.19
C GLY A 545 -5.52 12.12 10.70
N ALA A 546 -6.57 12.34 11.51
CA ALA A 546 -6.48 12.37 12.97
C ALA A 546 -6.54 10.96 13.59
N ASN A 547 -7.29 10.04 12.98
CA ASN A 547 -7.34 8.64 13.39
C ASN A 547 -7.36 7.74 12.14
N PRO A 548 -6.20 7.32 11.60
CA PRO A 548 -6.13 6.59 10.34
C PRO A 548 -6.64 5.16 10.44
N THR A 549 -6.80 4.65 11.66
CA THR A 549 -7.42 3.34 11.93
C THR A 549 -8.95 3.44 12.07
N ALA A 550 -9.50 4.65 12.15
CA ALA A 550 -10.95 4.83 12.19
C ALA A 550 -11.55 4.48 10.83
N PRO A 551 -12.73 3.82 10.82
CA PRO A 551 -13.47 3.58 9.59
C PRO A 551 -13.89 4.90 8.91
N HIS A 552 -13.84 4.97 7.58
CA HIS A 552 -14.31 6.13 6.81
C HIS A 552 -14.81 5.75 5.39
N GLU A 553 -15.55 6.63 4.72
CA GLU A 553 -16.27 6.30 3.48
C GLU A 553 -15.36 5.88 2.31
N LEU A 554 -14.19 6.51 2.13
CA LEU A 554 -13.27 6.11 1.06
C LEU A 554 -12.75 4.67 1.24
N GLY A 555 -12.45 4.22 2.47
CA GLY A 555 -12.05 2.84 2.69
C GLY A 555 -13.20 1.86 2.49
N GLY A 556 -14.43 2.26 2.80
CA GLY A 556 -15.63 1.49 2.47
C GLY A 556 -15.88 1.39 0.96
N LEU A 557 -15.59 2.45 0.19
CA LEU A 557 -15.58 2.38 -1.27
C LEU A 557 -14.56 1.36 -1.77
N VAL A 558 -13.32 1.40 -1.29
CA VAL A 558 -12.27 0.44 -1.71
C VAL A 558 -12.69 -1.00 -1.41
N ALA A 559 -13.23 -1.26 -0.22
CA ALA A 559 -13.79 -2.57 0.14
C ALA A 559 -14.94 -2.99 -0.79
N TYR A 560 -15.83 -2.05 -1.14
CA TYR A 560 -16.91 -2.30 -2.08
C TYR A 560 -16.41 -2.63 -3.49
N LEU A 561 -15.37 -1.95 -3.98
CA LEU A 561 -14.80 -2.24 -5.30
C LEU A 561 -14.18 -3.63 -5.37
N ARG A 562 -13.51 -4.08 -4.29
CA ARG A 562 -13.02 -5.46 -4.19
C ARG A 562 -14.17 -6.47 -4.28
N PHE A 563 -15.23 -6.24 -3.53
CA PHE A 563 -16.44 -7.05 -3.59
C PHE A 563 -17.06 -7.04 -5.00
N TYR A 564 -17.15 -5.88 -5.64
CA TYR A 564 -17.69 -5.73 -6.99
C TYR A 564 -16.87 -6.53 -8.02
N ASP A 565 -15.55 -6.52 -7.90
CA ASP A 565 -14.65 -7.28 -8.77
C ASP A 565 -14.88 -8.79 -8.65
N GLU A 566 -15.04 -9.30 -7.43
CA GLU A 566 -15.36 -10.72 -7.16
C GLU A 566 -16.70 -11.15 -7.77
N GLN A 567 -17.74 -10.30 -7.68
CA GLN A 567 -19.08 -10.64 -8.16
C GLN A 567 -19.27 -10.44 -9.67
N SER A 568 -18.59 -9.46 -10.25
CA SER A 568 -18.82 -9.06 -11.64
C SER A 568 -17.74 -9.52 -12.61
N HIS A 569 -16.65 -10.13 -12.11
CA HIS A 569 -15.44 -10.45 -12.86
C HIS A 569 -14.82 -9.24 -13.57
N ARG A 570 -14.98 -8.04 -12.98
CA ARG A 570 -14.38 -6.78 -13.44
C ARG A 570 -13.19 -6.42 -12.56
N ARG A 571 -12.42 -5.39 -12.94
CA ARG A 571 -11.23 -4.92 -12.21
C ARG A 571 -11.35 -3.45 -11.76
N ALA A 572 -12.50 -3.05 -11.24
CA ALA A 572 -12.73 -1.70 -10.74
C ALA A 572 -11.83 -1.32 -9.54
N SER A 573 -11.41 -2.29 -8.71
CA SER A 573 -10.51 -2.02 -7.58
C SER A 573 -9.08 -1.68 -7.98
N ALA A 574 -8.68 -2.00 -9.23
CA ALA A 574 -7.33 -1.79 -9.75
C ALA A 574 -6.84 -0.34 -9.62
N VAL A 575 -7.76 0.64 -9.71
CA VAL A 575 -7.44 2.08 -9.51
C VAL A 575 -6.81 2.37 -8.14
N PHE A 576 -7.08 1.54 -7.13
CA PHE A 576 -6.48 1.66 -5.80
C PHE A 576 -5.42 0.58 -5.57
N THR A 577 -5.74 -0.67 -5.90
CA THR A 577 -4.92 -1.83 -5.51
C THR A 577 -3.61 -1.90 -6.29
N ASP A 578 -3.61 -1.47 -7.56
CA ASP A 578 -2.40 -1.39 -8.36
C ASP A 578 -1.50 -0.21 -7.92
N ASN A 579 -1.98 0.64 -7.01
CA ASN A 579 -1.20 1.67 -6.31
C ASN A 579 -0.81 1.25 -4.89
N GLY A 580 -1.05 -0.01 -4.51
CA GLY A 580 -0.81 -0.53 -3.17
C GLY A 580 -1.80 -0.05 -2.11
N LEU A 581 -2.85 0.68 -2.48
CA LEU A 581 -3.91 1.12 -1.57
C LEU A 581 -5.02 0.09 -1.53
N ASP A 582 -5.41 -0.32 -0.33
CA ASP A 582 -6.50 -1.27 -0.11
C ASP A 582 -7.26 -0.92 1.19
N THR A 583 -8.13 -1.81 1.67
CA THR A 583 -8.76 -1.71 2.98
C THR A 583 -8.00 -2.55 4.02
N SER A 584 -7.74 -1.98 5.20
CA SER A 584 -7.04 -2.67 6.31
C SER A 584 -7.97 -3.52 7.17
N ALA A 585 -9.27 -3.56 6.86
CA ALA A 585 -10.14 -4.56 7.44
C ALA A 585 -9.69 -5.94 6.96
N ALA A 586 -9.31 -6.78 7.92
CA ALA A 586 -8.70 -8.08 7.66
C ALA A 586 -9.51 -8.86 6.61
N LEU A 587 -8.86 -9.20 5.49
CA LEU A 587 -9.43 -9.94 4.37
C LEU A 587 -9.77 -11.39 4.75
N ASP A 588 -9.44 -11.81 5.97
CA ASP A 588 -9.73 -13.13 6.54
C ASP A 588 -11.22 -13.37 6.79
N LYS A 589 -12.01 -12.30 6.98
CA LYS A 589 -13.48 -12.33 6.88
C LYS A 589 -13.88 -12.03 5.44
N LYS A 590 -14.87 -12.77 4.93
CA LYS A 590 -15.40 -12.53 3.58
C LYS A 590 -15.66 -11.03 3.44
N ILE A 591 -15.15 -10.38 2.40
CA ILE A 591 -15.27 -8.92 2.19
C ILE A 591 -16.74 -8.46 2.40
N ALA A 592 -17.71 -9.32 2.06
CA ALA A 592 -19.13 -9.18 2.37
C ALA A 592 -19.47 -8.82 3.84
N ASP A 593 -18.76 -9.40 4.81
CA ASP A 593 -18.93 -9.20 6.25
C ASP A 593 -18.43 -7.83 6.70
N HIS A 594 -17.48 -7.20 6.00
CA HIS A 594 -17.01 -5.85 6.30
C HIS A 594 -17.90 -4.77 5.71
N VAL A 595 -18.73 -5.12 4.73
CA VAL A 595 -19.80 -4.25 4.23
C VAL A 595 -21.12 -4.47 4.98
N ARG A 596 -21.17 -5.38 5.96
CA ARG A 596 -22.34 -5.66 6.80
C ARG A 596 -22.04 -5.55 8.31
N THR A 597 -23.03 -5.23 9.14
CA THR A 597 -23.01 -5.44 10.59
C THR A 597 -23.46 -6.89 10.87
N PRO A 598 -23.22 -7.42 12.08
CA PRO A 598 -23.73 -8.74 12.47
C PRO A 598 -25.26 -8.90 12.34
N ASN A 599 -26.00 -7.80 12.31
CA ASN A 599 -27.46 -7.77 12.10
C ASN A 599 -27.85 -7.57 10.62
N GLY A 600 -26.86 -7.49 9.71
CA GLY A 600 -27.07 -7.27 8.28
C GLY A 600 -27.16 -5.80 7.84
N GLU A 601 -26.95 -4.82 8.74
CA GLU A 601 -26.92 -3.40 8.38
C GLU A 601 -25.58 -3.00 7.74
N MET A 602 -25.44 -1.78 7.24
CA MET A 602 -24.29 -1.38 6.44
C MET A 602 -23.13 -0.85 7.28
N LYS A 603 -21.91 -1.30 6.98
CA LYS A 603 -20.69 -0.54 7.28
C LYS A 603 -20.22 0.17 6.01
N TYR A 604 -20.70 1.40 5.81
CA TYR A 604 -20.13 2.33 4.82
C TYR A 604 -18.71 2.79 5.14
N PRO A 605 -18.29 2.84 6.42
CA PRO A 605 -16.94 3.22 6.73
C PRO A 605 -16.11 1.97 7.05
N VAL A 606 -14.92 1.89 6.45
CA VAL A 606 -13.89 0.88 6.73
C VAL A 606 -12.54 1.61 6.68
N PRO A 607 -11.53 1.28 7.50
CA PRO A 607 -10.24 1.96 7.42
C PRO A 607 -9.52 1.61 6.11
N LEU A 608 -8.83 2.60 5.54
CA LEU A 608 -7.86 2.38 4.46
C LEU A 608 -6.60 1.70 4.99
N GLY A 609 -5.87 1.10 4.06
CA GLY A 609 -4.60 0.47 4.31
C GLY A 609 -3.69 0.48 3.10
N PHE A 610 -2.46 0.07 3.34
CA PHE A 610 -1.47 -0.16 2.29
C PHE A 610 -0.98 -1.59 2.34
N THR A 611 -0.74 -2.16 1.16
CA THR A 611 -0.13 -3.48 1.03
C THR A 611 1.30 -3.42 1.58
N ASP A 612 1.65 -4.38 2.42
CA ASP A 612 3.00 -4.55 2.95
C ASP A 612 3.80 -5.61 2.16
N HIS A 613 5.03 -5.86 2.60
CA HIS A 613 5.94 -6.84 1.98
C HIS A 613 5.45 -8.28 2.01
N ARG A 614 4.54 -8.64 2.91
CA ARG A 614 3.92 -9.98 2.97
C ARG A 614 2.74 -10.09 2.03
N GLY A 615 2.31 -8.96 1.46
CA GLY A 615 1.09 -8.87 0.71
C GLY A 615 -0.15 -8.68 1.58
N GLU A 616 0.04 -8.45 2.87
CA GLU A 616 -1.02 -8.16 3.82
C GLU A 616 -1.33 -6.66 3.80
N VAL A 617 -2.56 -6.29 4.13
CA VAL A 617 -2.95 -4.88 4.20
C VAL A 617 -2.80 -4.39 5.62
N ARG A 618 -1.88 -3.46 5.86
CA ARG A 618 -1.77 -2.74 7.14
C ARG A 618 -2.58 -1.46 7.12
N PRO A 619 -3.07 -0.95 8.27
CA PRO A 619 -3.65 0.38 8.34
C PRO A 619 -2.71 1.45 7.78
N ALA A 620 -3.30 2.44 7.11
CA ALA A 620 -2.56 3.62 6.68
C ALA A 620 -2.02 4.38 7.89
N THR A 621 -0.90 5.08 7.72
CA THR A 621 -0.43 6.04 8.73
C THR A 621 -1.10 7.40 8.54
N SER A 622 -1.09 8.27 9.55
CA SER A 622 -1.59 9.64 9.41
C SER A 622 -0.90 10.36 8.26
N GLN A 623 0.42 10.21 8.10
CA GLN A 623 1.16 10.86 7.02
C GLN A 623 0.76 10.35 5.62
N GLU A 624 0.49 9.04 5.49
CA GLU A 624 0.00 8.48 4.23
C GLU A 624 -1.37 9.07 3.84
N ILE A 625 -2.25 9.32 4.82
CA ILE A 625 -3.55 9.96 4.60
C ILE A 625 -3.39 11.47 4.33
N THR A 626 -2.57 12.18 5.10
CA THR A 626 -2.51 13.65 5.06
C THR A 626 -1.60 14.20 3.97
N GLU A 627 -0.64 13.42 3.47
CA GLU A 627 0.37 13.88 2.51
C GLU A 627 0.41 13.04 1.21
N TYR A 628 0.43 11.70 1.31
CA TYR A 628 0.54 10.84 0.13
C TYR A 628 -0.76 10.77 -0.67
N LEU A 629 -1.86 10.43 -0.01
CA LEU A 629 -3.18 10.30 -0.60
C LEU A 629 -3.65 11.57 -1.36
N PRO A 630 -3.49 12.80 -0.82
CA PRO A 630 -3.86 14.03 -1.52
C PRO A 630 -2.81 14.54 -2.52
N SER A 631 -1.69 13.84 -2.71
CA SER A 631 -0.63 14.28 -3.64
C SER A 631 -1.14 14.47 -5.07
N TRP A 632 -0.51 15.35 -5.84
CA TRP A 632 -0.92 15.64 -7.22
C TRP A 632 -0.92 14.41 -8.13
N ARG A 633 -0.07 13.42 -7.84
CA ARG A 633 0.06 12.19 -8.61
C ARG A 633 -1.00 11.16 -8.27
N SER A 634 -1.30 11.00 -6.97
CA SER A 634 -2.47 10.25 -6.52
C SER A 634 -3.74 10.85 -7.11
N PHE A 635 -3.87 12.18 -7.03
CA PHE A 635 -4.97 12.95 -7.59
C PHE A 635 -5.13 12.73 -9.10
N TYR A 636 -4.03 12.82 -9.87
CA TYR A 636 -4.04 12.55 -11.31
C TYR A 636 -4.57 11.15 -11.64
N ARG A 637 -4.14 10.11 -10.93
CA ARG A 637 -4.61 8.73 -11.17
C ARG A 637 -6.11 8.61 -10.98
N GLN A 638 -6.67 9.28 -9.97
CA GLN A 638 -8.12 9.30 -9.73
C GLN A 638 -8.88 10.10 -10.80
N VAL A 639 -8.38 11.27 -11.22
CA VAL A 639 -8.93 12.03 -12.36
C VAL A 639 -8.92 11.19 -13.64
N LYS A 640 -7.80 10.53 -13.93
CA LYS A 640 -7.64 9.66 -15.11
C LYS A 640 -8.63 8.50 -15.08
N ALA A 641 -8.80 7.86 -13.92
CA ALA A 641 -9.73 6.75 -13.75
C ALA A 641 -11.18 7.20 -13.93
N GLY A 642 -11.58 8.32 -13.31
CA GLY A 642 -12.93 8.89 -13.51
C GLY A 642 -13.26 9.22 -14.96
N ARG A 643 -12.26 9.53 -15.79
CA ARG A 643 -12.45 9.79 -17.23
C ARG A 643 -12.53 8.55 -18.10
N ARG A 644 -11.85 7.46 -17.71
CA ARG A 644 -11.48 6.38 -18.65
C ARG A 644 -11.87 4.98 -18.18
N ASP A 645 -12.00 4.76 -16.88
CA ASP A 645 -12.31 3.45 -16.32
C ASP A 645 -13.83 3.24 -16.22
N ARG A 646 -14.37 2.48 -17.17
CA ARG A 646 -15.81 2.18 -17.23
C ARG A 646 -16.25 1.17 -16.19
N ASP A 647 -15.36 0.31 -15.69
CA ASP A 647 -15.70 -0.63 -14.63
C ASP A 647 -15.83 0.08 -13.29
N LEU A 648 -14.88 0.97 -12.98
CA LEU A 648 -14.96 1.87 -11.82
C LEU A 648 -16.22 2.73 -11.86
N THR A 649 -16.50 3.31 -13.02
CA THR A 649 -17.67 4.17 -13.25
C THR A 649 -18.98 3.43 -12.92
N ARG A 650 -19.13 2.19 -13.41
CA ARG A 650 -20.29 1.34 -13.12
C ARG A 650 -20.36 0.99 -11.63
N ALA A 651 -19.22 0.67 -11.03
CA ALA A 651 -19.17 0.36 -9.61
C ALA A 651 -19.61 1.54 -8.73
N PHE A 652 -19.26 2.79 -9.09
CA PHE A 652 -19.77 3.98 -8.40
C PHE A 652 -21.29 4.10 -8.48
N TYR A 653 -21.89 3.83 -9.65
CA TYR A 653 -23.34 3.84 -9.79
C TYR A 653 -24.01 2.74 -8.96
N GLU A 654 -23.46 1.52 -8.96
CA GLU A 654 -23.97 0.41 -8.15
C GLU A 654 -23.86 0.71 -6.64
N MET A 655 -22.75 1.30 -6.19
CA MET A 655 -22.61 1.74 -4.80
C MET A 655 -23.61 2.84 -4.44
N ALA A 656 -23.90 3.75 -5.38
CA ALA A 656 -24.90 4.79 -5.19
C ALA A 656 -26.32 4.22 -5.07
N LYS A 657 -26.70 3.28 -5.94
CA LYS A 657 -27.97 2.53 -5.83
C LYS A 657 -28.08 1.80 -4.51
N ARG A 658 -26.99 1.16 -4.07
CA ARG A 658 -26.92 0.46 -2.79
C ARG A 658 -27.22 1.41 -1.62
N ARG A 659 -26.53 2.57 -1.57
CA ARG A 659 -26.77 3.60 -0.54
C ARG A 659 -28.23 4.05 -0.52
N LEU A 660 -28.80 4.30 -1.70
CA LEU A 660 -30.20 4.70 -1.86
C LEU A 660 -31.18 3.63 -1.36
N ARG A 661 -30.98 2.37 -1.76
CA ARG A 661 -31.76 1.21 -1.29
C ARG A 661 -31.75 1.12 0.23
N ASP A 662 -30.59 1.29 0.84
CA ASP A 662 -30.43 1.07 2.27
C ASP A 662 -31.10 2.17 3.08
N ILE A 663 -31.02 3.44 2.63
CA ILE A 663 -31.85 4.52 3.18
C ILE A 663 -33.34 4.18 3.05
N HIS A 664 -33.77 3.74 1.87
CA HIS A 664 -35.17 3.43 1.57
C HIS A 664 -35.76 2.31 2.46
N LYS A 665 -34.92 1.39 2.96
CA LYS A 665 -35.31 0.24 3.79
C LYS A 665 -35.40 0.56 5.30
N VAL A 666 -34.80 1.66 5.76
CA VAL A 666 -34.80 2.01 7.19
C VAL A 666 -36.23 2.20 7.70
N ARG A 667 -36.57 1.50 8.80
CA ARG A 667 -37.92 1.47 9.37
C ARG A 667 -38.13 2.57 10.40
N PHE A 668 -39.24 3.29 10.30
CA PHE A 668 -39.73 4.10 11.40
C PHE A 668 -40.09 3.17 12.57
N PRO A 669 -39.77 3.53 13.82
CA PRO A 669 -40.23 2.76 14.95
C PRO A 669 -41.74 2.95 15.16
N ASP A 670 -42.38 1.95 15.77
CA ASP A 670 -43.83 1.86 15.88
C ASP A 670 -44.45 2.97 16.75
N ASP A 671 -43.64 3.66 17.56
CA ASP A 671 -44.03 4.81 18.38
C ASP A 671 -44.18 6.12 17.57
N VAL A 672 -43.63 6.17 16.36
CA VAL A 672 -43.77 7.31 15.44
C VAL A 672 -45.05 7.11 14.61
N SER A 673 -46.19 7.45 15.21
CA SER A 673 -47.50 7.42 14.54
C SER A 673 -48.13 8.80 14.52
N PRO A 674 -48.55 9.33 13.34
CA PRO A 674 -49.82 10.02 13.29
C PRO A 674 -50.88 8.96 13.58
N THR A 675 -51.84 9.28 14.45
CA THR A 675 -52.96 8.45 14.92
C THR A 675 -53.88 7.90 13.83
N ASP A 676 -53.51 8.00 12.57
CA ASP A 676 -54.39 7.84 11.45
C ASP A 676 -53.77 6.90 10.41
N SER A 677 -54.51 5.83 10.12
CA SER A 677 -54.19 4.70 9.25
C SER A 677 -54.18 5.06 7.75
N ARG A 678 -53.86 6.32 7.43
CA ARG A 678 -53.87 6.92 6.09
C ARG A 678 -52.79 6.27 5.22
N THR A 679 -53.23 5.47 4.25
CA THR A 679 -52.49 4.90 3.10
C THR A 679 -51.28 3.99 3.36
N HIS A 680 -50.72 3.95 4.57
CA HIS A 680 -49.58 3.09 4.90
C HIS A 680 -49.89 2.25 6.14
N PRO A 681 -49.69 0.92 6.09
CA PRO A 681 -49.92 0.04 7.23
C PRO A 681 -49.19 0.59 8.46
N SER A 682 -49.86 0.57 9.61
CA SER A 682 -49.32 1.09 10.88
C SER A 682 -48.05 0.38 11.33
N THR A 683 -47.83 -0.85 10.88
CA THR A 683 -46.65 -1.67 11.15
C THR A 683 -45.71 -1.73 9.94
N GLY A 684 -44.43 -1.45 10.15
CA GLY A 684 -43.38 -1.69 9.13
C GLY A 684 -43.17 -0.57 8.10
N ARG A 685 -43.52 0.69 8.44
CA ARG A 685 -43.24 1.87 7.59
C ARG A 685 -41.73 2.06 7.43
N THR A 686 -41.27 2.23 6.19
CA THR A 686 -39.88 2.62 5.89
C THR A 686 -39.81 4.04 5.38
N ILE A 687 -38.60 4.63 5.36
CA ILE A 687 -38.34 5.91 4.68
C ILE A 687 -38.92 5.88 3.26
N GLY A 688 -38.67 4.81 2.52
CA GLY A 688 -39.18 4.64 1.16
C GLY A 688 -40.68 4.50 1.00
N SER A 689 -41.40 4.09 2.06
CA SER A 689 -42.86 4.07 2.03
C SER A 689 -43.48 5.43 2.34
N VAL A 690 -42.75 6.32 3.02
CA VAL A 690 -43.23 7.65 3.45
C VAL A 690 -42.90 8.72 2.42
N PHE A 691 -41.67 8.69 1.90
CA PHE A 691 -41.16 9.64 0.91
C PHE A 691 -41.12 8.94 -0.44
N THR A 692 -42.05 9.29 -1.33
CA THR A 692 -42.34 8.53 -2.55
C THR A 692 -42.15 9.33 -3.84
N SER A 693 -41.86 10.63 -3.75
CA SER A 693 -41.47 11.44 -4.91
C SER A 693 -39.97 11.38 -5.21
N GLU A 694 -39.59 11.50 -6.48
CA GLU A 694 -38.18 11.57 -6.89
C GLU A 694 -37.46 12.74 -6.21
N LEU A 695 -38.12 13.89 -6.10
CA LEU A 695 -37.58 15.09 -5.45
C LEU A 695 -37.25 14.85 -3.98
N MET A 696 -38.21 14.33 -3.20
CA MET A 696 -38.00 14.12 -1.76
C MET A 696 -36.89 13.11 -1.50
N ILE A 697 -36.83 12.04 -2.29
CA ILE A 697 -35.77 11.05 -2.17
C ILE A 697 -34.39 11.63 -2.51
N ALA A 698 -34.28 12.47 -3.55
CA ALA A 698 -33.02 13.15 -3.87
C ALA A 698 -32.56 14.11 -2.76
N LEU A 699 -33.49 14.86 -2.16
CA LEU A 699 -33.20 15.78 -1.05
C LEU A 699 -32.73 15.04 0.21
N ILE A 700 -33.42 13.95 0.58
CA ILE A 700 -33.02 13.08 1.69
C ILE A 700 -31.65 12.47 1.43
N MET A 701 -31.43 11.96 0.23
CA MET A 701 -30.16 11.38 -0.17
C MET A 701 -29.02 12.42 -0.09
N ARG A 702 -29.26 13.63 -0.58
CA ARG A 702 -28.28 14.73 -0.52
C ARG A 702 -27.91 15.08 0.93
N TRP A 703 -28.91 15.25 1.80
CA TRP A 703 -28.65 15.52 3.21
C TRP A 703 -27.92 14.36 3.88
N HIS A 704 -28.28 13.10 3.57
CA HIS A 704 -27.57 11.94 4.10
C HIS A 704 -26.11 11.86 3.63
N VAL A 705 -25.78 12.26 2.39
CA VAL A 705 -24.39 12.31 1.93
C VAL A 705 -23.57 13.30 2.76
N ASN A 706 -24.12 14.48 3.07
CA ASN A 706 -23.41 15.49 3.86
C ASN A 706 -23.37 15.16 5.35
N GLN A 707 -24.48 14.67 5.90
CA GLN A 707 -24.71 14.43 7.33
C GLN A 707 -25.51 13.12 7.52
N PRO A 708 -24.87 11.94 7.44
CA PRO A 708 -25.57 10.66 7.53
C PRO A 708 -26.45 10.54 8.79
N SER A 709 -25.92 10.97 9.94
CA SER A 709 -26.60 10.94 11.24
C SER A 709 -27.85 11.84 11.33
N ALA A 710 -27.95 12.84 10.44
CA ALA A 710 -29.10 13.73 10.38
C ALA A 710 -30.30 13.09 9.66
N ILE A 711 -30.10 11.99 8.91
CA ILE A 711 -31.18 11.24 8.26
C ILE A 711 -31.39 9.88 8.96
N ILE A 712 -30.30 9.17 9.28
CA ILE A 712 -30.34 7.85 9.95
C ILE A 712 -29.47 7.91 11.20
N SER A 713 -30.03 7.58 12.36
CA SER A 713 -29.29 7.54 13.63
C SER A 713 -29.43 6.14 14.25
N GLY A 714 -28.32 5.39 14.28
CA GLY A 714 -28.38 3.95 14.51
C GLY A 714 -29.11 3.27 13.34
N ASP A 715 -30.10 2.44 13.65
CA ASP A 715 -30.86 1.67 12.66
C ASP A 715 -32.26 2.26 12.36
N ALA A 716 -32.49 3.51 12.78
CA ALA A 716 -33.77 4.19 12.68
C ALA A 716 -33.65 5.57 12.00
N PRO A 717 -34.75 6.12 11.46
CA PRO A 717 -34.84 7.50 11.03
C PRO A 717 -34.46 8.42 12.19
N SER A 718 -33.65 9.43 11.88
CA SER A 718 -33.24 10.44 12.83
C SER A 718 -34.45 11.21 13.39
N ARG A 719 -34.24 11.94 14.49
CA ARG A 719 -35.25 12.88 15.02
C ARG A 719 -35.70 13.92 13.98
N HIS A 720 -34.83 14.30 13.04
CA HIS A 720 -35.12 15.31 12.03
C HIS A 720 -36.10 14.75 11.00
N LEU A 721 -35.86 13.54 10.50
CA LEU A 721 -36.76 12.91 9.54
C LEU A 721 -38.13 12.58 10.16
N ARG A 722 -38.16 12.21 11.44
CA ARG A 722 -39.41 12.02 12.20
C ARG A 722 -40.22 13.32 12.30
N ARG A 723 -39.59 14.45 12.63
CA ARG A 723 -40.27 15.76 12.68
C ARG A 723 -40.83 16.18 11.34
N ILE A 724 -40.11 15.95 10.25
CA ILE A 724 -40.60 16.22 8.89
C ILE A 724 -41.89 15.45 8.64
N TYR A 725 -41.89 14.16 8.98
CA TYR A 725 -43.05 13.29 8.83
C TYR A 725 -44.23 13.74 9.72
N GLU A 726 -43.99 14.03 11.00
CA GLU A 726 -45.01 14.49 11.96
C GLU A 726 -45.62 15.84 11.56
N GLN A 727 -44.79 16.79 11.13
CA GLN A 727 -45.25 18.11 10.67
C GLN A 727 -46.10 18.00 9.41
N ALA A 728 -45.67 17.20 8.43
CA ALA A 728 -46.46 16.95 7.23
C ALA A 728 -47.84 16.34 7.57
N ALA A 729 -47.86 15.32 8.44
CA ALA A 729 -49.08 14.68 8.93
C ALA A 729 -50.03 15.62 9.68
N ALA A 730 -49.50 16.58 10.43
CA ALA A 730 -50.28 17.58 11.14
C ALA A 730 -50.86 18.67 10.22
N SER A 731 -50.25 18.90 9.06
CA SER A 731 -50.61 20.00 8.15
C SER A 731 -51.71 19.68 7.14
N LEU A 732 -52.10 18.41 7.01
CA LEU A 732 -53.05 17.96 5.99
C LEU A 732 -54.29 17.30 6.60
N PRO A 733 -55.49 17.49 5.99
CA PRO A 733 -56.68 16.74 6.35
C PRO A 733 -56.51 15.24 6.03
N ALA A 734 -57.38 14.41 6.58
CA ALA A 734 -57.24 12.96 6.48
C ALA A 734 -57.35 12.42 5.03
N GLU A 735 -58.07 13.13 4.16
CA GLU A 735 -58.34 12.72 2.77
C GLU A 735 -57.34 13.27 1.74
N ALA A 736 -56.18 13.80 2.16
CA ALA A 736 -55.19 14.33 1.23
C ALA A 736 -54.63 13.25 0.27
N ASN A 737 -54.51 13.59 -1.01
CA ASN A 737 -53.91 12.69 -2.00
C ASN A 737 -52.37 12.66 -1.88
N GLY A 738 -51.73 11.74 -2.60
CA GLY A 738 -50.27 11.58 -2.55
C GLY A 738 -49.47 12.82 -2.95
N ASP A 739 -50.00 13.66 -3.84
CA ASP A 739 -49.32 14.89 -4.26
C ASP A 739 -49.36 15.98 -3.18
N ALA A 740 -50.51 16.13 -2.51
CA ALA A 740 -50.63 17.00 -1.34
C ALA A 740 -49.71 16.54 -0.21
N TRP A 741 -49.62 15.22 0.01
CA TRP A 741 -48.71 14.61 0.98
C TRP A 741 -47.24 14.96 0.70
N GLU A 742 -46.76 14.75 -0.53
CA GLU A 742 -45.38 15.09 -0.91
C GLU A 742 -45.10 16.60 -0.81
N ALA A 743 -46.07 17.44 -1.15
CA ALA A 743 -45.93 18.89 -0.99
C ALA A 743 -45.78 19.31 0.49
N ALA A 744 -46.54 18.68 1.39
CA ALA A 744 -46.41 18.91 2.83
C ALA A 744 -45.07 18.40 3.38
N LEU A 745 -44.60 17.23 2.92
CA LEU A 745 -43.27 16.70 3.27
C LEU A 745 -42.16 17.64 2.81
N LEU A 746 -42.25 18.20 1.60
CA LEU A 746 -41.27 19.16 1.10
C LEU A 746 -41.24 20.45 1.93
N ALA A 747 -42.42 20.97 2.30
CA ALA A 747 -42.51 22.15 3.15
C ALA A 747 -41.88 21.89 4.53
N ALA A 748 -42.24 20.78 5.17
CA ALA A 748 -41.68 20.37 6.46
C ALA A 748 -40.17 20.09 6.38
N PHE A 749 -39.70 19.49 5.29
CA PHE A 749 -38.27 19.26 5.03
C PHE A 749 -37.49 20.58 5.03
N LYS A 750 -37.98 21.61 4.33
CA LYS A 750 -37.30 22.92 4.29
C LYS A 750 -37.23 23.56 5.66
N ILE A 751 -38.31 23.47 6.46
CA ILE A 751 -38.34 23.98 7.83
C ILE A 751 -37.30 23.27 8.70
N GLU A 752 -37.30 21.94 8.70
CA GLU A 752 -36.40 21.16 9.55
C GLU A 752 -34.94 21.27 9.10
N LEU A 753 -34.67 21.28 7.78
CA LEU A 753 -33.33 21.50 7.25
C LEU A 753 -32.80 22.87 7.67
N HIS A 754 -33.60 23.92 7.54
CA HIS A 754 -33.23 25.25 8.01
C HIS A 754 -32.93 25.24 9.51
N ALA A 755 -33.83 24.67 10.33
CA ALA A 755 -33.63 24.55 11.77
C ALA A 755 -32.35 23.79 12.13
N TYR A 756 -32.01 22.72 11.40
CA TYR A 756 -30.78 21.96 11.56
C TYR A 756 -29.53 22.81 11.28
N VAL A 757 -29.56 23.59 10.19
CA VAL A 757 -28.47 24.52 9.83
C VAL A 757 -28.27 25.56 10.94
N VAL A 758 -29.36 26.14 11.46
CA VAL A 758 -29.30 27.10 12.58
C VAL A 758 -28.69 26.46 13.82
N ALA A 759 -29.21 25.30 14.23
CA ALA A 759 -28.81 24.61 15.45
C ALA A 759 -27.35 24.15 15.43
N SER A 760 -26.79 23.93 14.24
CA SER A 760 -25.38 23.59 14.04
C SER A 760 -24.42 24.78 14.23
N GLY A 761 -24.94 25.93 14.68
CA GLY A 761 -24.14 27.11 15.04
C GLY A 761 -23.93 28.10 13.89
N LEU A 762 -24.73 28.04 12.83
CA LEU A 762 -24.64 28.94 11.67
C LEU A 762 -25.83 29.87 11.62
N LYS A 763 -25.60 31.15 11.28
CA LYS A 763 -26.69 32.12 11.12
C LYS A 763 -27.30 31.94 9.72
N PRO A 764 -28.57 31.50 9.59
CA PRO A 764 -29.21 31.33 8.28
C PRO A 764 -29.44 32.65 7.53
N ASP A 765 -29.65 33.75 8.27
CA ASP A 765 -29.96 35.08 7.72
C ASP A 765 -28.71 35.85 7.23
N ALA A 766 -27.56 35.18 7.23
CA ALA A 766 -26.30 35.70 6.71
C ALA A 766 -26.29 35.76 5.18
N ARG A 767 -27.27 35.14 4.48
CA ARG A 767 -27.34 35.07 3.00
C ARG A 767 -27.27 36.45 2.32
N ASP A 768 -27.90 37.46 2.92
CA ASP A 768 -27.97 38.82 2.37
C ASP A 768 -27.05 39.82 3.09
N SER A 769 -26.53 39.48 4.28
CA SER A 769 -25.77 40.40 5.14
C SER A 769 -24.30 40.01 5.36
N ASP A 770 -23.93 38.76 5.09
CA ASP A 770 -22.56 38.25 5.17
C ASP A 770 -22.15 37.71 3.79
N PRO A 771 -21.32 38.43 3.02
CA PRO A 771 -20.85 37.96 1.71
C PRO A 771 -20.09 36.63 1.78
N ASP A 772 -19.68 36.20 2.98
CA ASP A 772 -18.99 34.96 3.24
C ASP A 772 -19.92 33.81 3.67
N TRP A 773 -21.25 33.95 3.62
CA TRP A 773 -22.19 32.88 4.02
C TRP A 773 -21.98 31.56 3.26
N LYS A 774 -21.50 31.65 2.02
CA LYS A 774 -21.09 30.51 1.18
C LYS A 774 -19.81 29.83 1.68
N LYS A 775 -19.13 30.32 2.71
CA LYS A 775 -17.96 29.64 3.32
C LYS A 775 -18.38 28.58 4.34
N TYR A 776 -19.64 28.58 4.78
CA TYR A 776 -20.14 27.65 5.79
C TYR A 776 -20.74 26.39 5.15
N LYS A 777 -20.20 25.22 5.50
CA LYS A 777 -20.52 23.90 4.89
C LYS A 777 -22.02 23.55 4.88
N LEU A 778 -22.81 24.07 5.81
CA LEU A 778 -24.26 23.80 5.90
C LEU A 778 -25.13 24.85 5.17
N GLY A 779 -24.64 26.08 4.95
CA GLY A 779 -25.31 27.05 4.07
C GLY A 779 -25.36 26.55 2.63
N PHE A 780 -24.36 25.78 2.22
CA PHE A 780 -24.39 25.03 0.96
C PHE A 780 -25.54 24.04 0.87
N LEU A 781 -25.90 23.35 1.96
CA LEU A 781 -26.94 22.32 1.91
C LEU A 781 -28.32 22.88 1.55
N LEU A 782 -28.64 24.10 1.99
CA LEU A 782 -29.85 24.83 1.59
C LEU A 782 -29.79 25.20 0.09
N SER A 783 -28.67 25.78 -0.37
CA SER A 783 -28.49 26.13 -1.79
C SER A 783 -28.57 24.91 -2.70
N GLN A 784 -27.92 23.81 -2.32
CA GLN A 784 -27.93 22.55 -3.06
C GLN A 784 -29.33 21.92 -3.09
N SER A 785 -30.13 22.11 -2.03
CA SER A 785 -31.53 21.68 -2.02
C SER A 785 -32.37 22.49 -3.02
N ASP A 786 -32.16 23.82 -3.07
CA ASP A 786 -32.79 24.69 -4.06
C ASP A 786 -32.38 24.31 -5.51
N ASP A 787 -31.11 23.97 -5.73
CA ASP A 787 -30.55 23.56 -7.03
C ASP A 787 -31.03 22.15 -7.46
N ILE A 788 -31.22 21.22 -6.51
CA ILE A 788 -31.87 19.92 -6.76
C ILE A 788 -33.31 20.12 -7.20
N GLU A 789 -34.04 20.97 -6.48
CA GLU A 789 -35.45 21.25 -6.72
C GLU A 789 -35.68 22.01 -8.03
N ASN A 790 -34.85 23.01 -8.32
CA ASN A 790 -35.01 23.94 -9.42
C ASN A 790 -33.69 24.08 -10.22
N PRO A 791 -33.24 23.03 -10.94
CA PRO A 791 -32.00 23.07 -11.68
C PRO A 791 -32.08 24.06 -12.83
N GLN A 792 -31.52 25.26 -12.64
CA GLN A 792 -31.68 26.39 -13.55
C GLN A 792 -31.28 26.06 -15.00
N TRP A 793 -30.27 25.21 -15.19
CA TRP A 793 -29.74 24.84 -16.50
C TRP A 793 -30.71 24.02 -17.37
N THR A 794 -31.73 23.43 -16.77
CA THR A 794 -32.75 22.64 -17.49
C THR A 794 -33.85 23.49 -18.12
N GLN A 795 -33.93 24.78 -17.76
CA GLN A 795 -34.94 25.68 -18.27
C GLN A 795 -34.68 26.04 -19.74
N PRO A 796 -35.74 26.22 -20.57
CA PRO A 796 -35.57 26.66 -21.94
C PRO A 796 -34.74 27.95 -22.03
N ARG A 797 -33.68 27.93 -22.85
CA ARG A 797 -32.74 29.07 -23.06
C ARG A 797 -31.86 29.41 -21.85
N ALA A 798 -31.91 28.65 -20.76
CA ALA A 798 -30.94 28.83 -19.68
C ALA A 798 -29.52 28.52 -20.18
N LYS A 799 -28.55 29.23 -19.63
CA LYS A 799 -27.15 28.89 -19.82
C LYS A 799 -26.92 27.53 -19.17
N ASN A 800 -26.27 26.60 -19.88
CA ASN A 800 -25.76 25.37 -19.29
C ASN A 800 -24.36 25.68 -18.72
N PRO A 801 -24.24 26.04 -17.43
CA PRO A 801 -23.00 26.60 -16.89
C PRO A 801 -21.88 25.55 -16.84
N ARG A 802 -22.24 24.27 -16.86
CA ARG A 802 -21.34 23.13 -16.67
C ARG A 802 -21.18 22.29 -17.93
N GLN A 803 -21.70 22.76 -19.08
CA GLN A 803 -21.59 22.13 -20.40
C GLN A 803 -22.07 20.68 -20.44
N TYR A 804 -23.08 20.34 -19.63
CA TYR A 804 -23.69 19.02 -19.62
C TYR A 804 -24.22 18.59 -20.99
N ARG A 805 -23.97 17.35 -21.37
CA ARG A 805 -24.56 16.69 -22.55
C ARG A 805 -25.82 15.91 -22.19
N LEU A 806 -26.08 15.71 -20.90
CA LEU A 806 -27.29 15.04 -20.43
C LEU A 806 -28.55 15.73 -20.96
N ASP A 807 -29.54 14.92 -21.36
CA ASP A 807 -30.88 15.41 -21.67
C ASP A 807 -31.51 16.05 -20.41
N PRO A 808 -31.95 17.33 -20.45
CA PRO A 808 -32.57 18.00 -19.31
C PRO A 808 -33.74 17.24 -18.66
N GLN A 809 -34.49 16.43 -19.41
CA GLN A 809 -35.59 15.62 -18.87
C GLN A 809 -35.10 14.57 -17.86
N LEU A 810 -33.87 14.09 -18.02
CA LEU A 810 -33.21 13.16 -17.08
C LEU A 810 -32.64 13.86 -15.84
N ARG A 811 -32.77 15.18 -15.72
CA ARG A 811 -32.46 15.95 -14.50
C ARG A 811 -33.71 16.44 -13.76
N ASN A 812 -34.84 16.56 -14.44
CA ASN A 812 -36.09 17.06 -13.86
C ASN A 812 -36.76 16.01 -12.96
N LEU A 813 -36.72 16.22 -11.65
CA LEU A 813 -37.32 15.31 -10.68
C LEU A 813 -38.84 15.49 -10.58
N ALA A 814 -39.58 14.39 -10.60
CA ALA A 814 -41.01 14.38 -10.36
C ALA A 814 -41.32 14.70 -8.89
N ARG A 815 -42.37 15.50 -8.69
CA ARG A 815 -42.88 15.91 -7.37
C ARG A 815 -44.10 15.10 -6.92
N THR A 816 -44.66 14.31 -7.84
CA THR A 816 -45.89 13.56 -7.59
C THR A 816 -45.63 12.36 -6.67
N GLY A 817 -46.64 12.00 -5.88
CA GLY A 817 -46.59 10.82 -5.03
C GLY A 817 -46.37 9.55 -5.84
N ASN A 818 -45.61 8.60 -5.30
CA ASN A 818 -45.22 7.33 -5.94
C ASN A 818 -44.47 7.47 -7.28
N SER A 819 -43.89 8.63 -7.57
CA SER A 819 -43.09 8.83 -8.78
C SER A 819 -41.69 8.21 -8.68
N PHE A 820 -41.13 8.09 -7.47
CA PHE A 820 -39.86 7.42 -7.27
C PHE A 820 -40.02 5.91 -7.39
N ARG A 821 -39.16 5.29 -8.19
CA ARG A 821 -39.06 3.84 -8.32
C ARG A 821 -37.61 3.39 -8.25
N LEU A 822 -37.30 2.58 -7.24
CA LEU A 822 -35.97 2.03 -7.07
C LEU A 822 -35.73 0.86 -8.01
N ASP A 823 -34.69 0.94 -8.84
CA ASP A 823 -34.15 -0.17 -9.59
C ASP A 823 -33.54 -1.20 -8.63
N ARG A 824 -34.18 -2.37 -8.55
CA ARG A 824 -33.81 -3.43 -7.61
C ARG A 824 -32.72 -4.36 -8.14
N ASN A 825 -32.30 -4.19 -9.40
CA ASN A 825 -31.21 -4.97 -9.96
C ASN A 825 -29.87 -4.43 -9.42
N ILE A 826 -29.55 -4.79 -8.19
CA ILE A 826 -28.30 -4.39 -7.50
C ILE A 826 -27.43 -5.64 -7.34
N ILE A 827 -26.13 -5.50 -7.57
CA ILE A 827 -25.18 -6.58 -7.29
C ILE A 827 -25.08 -6.76 -5.77
N GLU A 828 -25.61 -7.88 -5.25
CA GLU A 828 -25.66 -8.17 -3.82
C GLU A 828 -24.65 -9.24 -3.40
N PRO A 829 -24.11 -9.15 -2.18
CA PRO A 829 -23.38 -10.26 -1.58
C PRO A 829 -24.37 -11.40 -1.33
N LYS A 830 -24.09 -12.58 -1.89
CA LYS A 830 -24.83 -13.81 -1.60
C LYS A 830 -24.68 -14.24 -0.14
#